data_AF-A0A953YUR2-F1
#
_entry.id   AF-A0A953YUR2-F1
#
_cell.length_a   1.000
_cell.length_b   1.000
_cell.length_c   1.000
_cell.angle_alpha   90.00
_cell.angle_beta   90.00
_cell.angle_gamma   90.00
#
_symmetry.space_group_name_H-M   'P 1'
#
loop_
_entity.id
_entity.type
_entity.pdbx_description
1 polymer ?
#
loop_
_entity_poly.entity_id
_entity_poly.type
_entity_poly.pdbx_seq_one_letter_code
_entity_poly.pdbx_strand_id
1 'polypeptide(L)'
;MKHVLLLLVAVGLLAVFATGVSAQAFQNFRTITATNAGASVQTNYQVLVELDTGNFNYANVQGANGEDIRFFETAGNGGGALNYHIETWNNTGTSLIWVMLPSIPASGTVDFEMHYNDAGTTTSGANFAATFPNAYVSSGNATLTGTQTFDWFEVQSGDTITVGAGSPFVVNARRVIVDGTIDGVGAGFQAPAVSNNGTGPGGGFFGTSSGASGGGYGGAGGDGGYDSGDPIQAGGAAYGSPTSVAIQMGSSGGSAPTVTAGSGGGAVDLRGFLVTVTGTINCSGALAQQPGGGQGAGGGSGGGILIGGYDVTVSGTLTADGNGGSIGTSTANDDGGGGGGGRIKVFFENTGVDTSTTSVAGGAGGVNGSAGTGDPGSAGTTNSAQDSTVIEEVTNAVGTEQNIGPSAPNITTTAPATATVGVAYTYTVAASGSPAPAFTIAGTLPTGLTWDGTNTISGTPTATGVFAGIVITAMNTQGTDTENITITVSNNVAPTITVTENSNAVAADQVITIALNDTVASMALSFVAQDADSADTVTVSTSVSPSGNITGFTQSEWDQATAANPTTAATPTTGTVDVAGLITVIVTATDNNSAATTFRFFILVPVTGNTAPTVNLATGSAFTGNATSGFSYAGTVGTPLANATLDLFDTDADAIDVITESGTAAGITLPGTGTAIASGTATNWIGTPTTAGTFVITYVITDNNTAPVTVTVTFNISGGGSSGGGGGGGGGGCSTGGTSQYSWMVLLGLLSAFVVFTRVRGSKA
;
A
#
# COMPACT_ATOMS: atom_id res chain seq x y z
N MET A 1 -32.92 -62.51 -17.09
CA MET A 1 -33.92 -62.42 -16.01
C MET A 1 -33.68 -63.53 -15.00
N LYS A 2 -33.16 -63.20 -13.82
CA LYS A 2 -33.53 -63.77 -12.51
C LYS A 2 -32.75 -63.04 -11.42
N HIS A 3 -33.47 -62.23 -10.66
CA HIS A 3 -33.05 -61.50 -9.48
C HIS A 3 -32.73 -62.46 -8.33
N VAL A 4 -31.71 -62.16 -7.52
CA VAL A 4 -31.77 -62.36 -6.07
C VAL A 4 -30.93 -61.28 -5.39
N LEU A 5 -31.60 -60.41 -4.65
CA LEU A 5 -31.05 -59.58 -3.58
C LEU A 5 -31.74 -60.07 -2.30
N LEU A 6 -30.99 -60.52 -1.29
CA LEU A 6 -31.44 -60.39 0.09
C LEU A 6 -30.24 -60.34 1.05
N LEU A 7 -30.19 -59.22 1.75
CA LEU A 7 -29.29 -58.82 2.82
C LEU A 7 -29.62 -59.61 4.11
N LEU A 8 -28.61 -60.11 4.83
CA LEU A 8 -28.70 -60.36 6.27
C LEU A 8 -27.31 -60.37 6.93
N VAL A 9 -27.29 -59.81 8.13
CA VAL A 9 -26.18 -59.14 8.83
C VAL A 9 -25.57 -60.04 9.92
N ALA A 10 -24.23 -59.96 10.05
CA ALA A 10 -23.35 -60.20 11.23
C ALA A 10 -23.36 -61.61 11.89
N VAL A 11 -22.30 -62.17 12.48
CA VAL A 11 -21.11 -61.68 13.20
C VAL A 11 -20.00 -62.73 13.09
N GLY A 12 -18.73 -62.31 13.06
CA GLY A 12 -17.66 -63.08 13.71
C GLY A 12 -16.47 -63.48 12.84
N LEU A 13 -15.43 -62.62 12.84
CA LEU A 13 -14.05 -62.93 13.26
C LEU A 13 -13.09 -61.94 12.57
N LEU A 14 -13.05 -60.71 13.09
CA LEU A 14 -12.07 -59.71 12.71
C LEU A 14 -10.76 -60.05 13.44
N ALA A 15 -9.84 -60.72 12.74
CA ALA A 15 -8.46 -60.82 13.17
C ALA A 15 -7.82 -59.43 13.03
N VAL A 16 -7.86 -58.66 14.12
CA VAL A 16 -7.08 -57.44 14.27
C VAL A 16 -5.61 -57.87 14.38
N PHE A 17 -4.88 -57.81 13.25
CA PHE A 17 -3.44 -57.63 13.31
C PHE A 17 -3.19 -56.19 13.77
N ALA A 18 -3.13 -55.99 15.08
CA ALA A 18 -2.48 -54.84 15.67
C ALA A 18 -0.97 -55.02 15.49
N THR A 19 -0.45 -54.73 14.28
CA THR A 19 0.93 -54.25 14.19
C THR A 19 0.90 -52.87 14.82
N GLY A 20 1.52 -52.73 15.99
CA GLY A 20 1.73 -51.43 16.61
C GLY A 20 2.44 -50.52 15.61
N VAL A 21 1.68 -49.66 14.95
CA VAL A 21 2.19 -48.37 14.50
C VAL A 21 2.43 -47.60 15.77
N SER A 22 3.70 -47.46 16.19
CA SER A 22 4.04 -46.35 17.07
C SER A 22 3.52 -45.10 16.37
N ALA A 23 2.66 -44.33 17.04
CA ALA A 23 2.43 -42.96 16.62
C ALA A 23 3.81 -42.33 16.44
N GLN A 24 4.10 -41.72 15.27
CA GLN A 24 5.29 -40.90 15.11
C GLN A 24 5.30 -39.91 16.27
N ALA A 25 6.30 -40.01 17.14
CA ALA A 25 6.37 -39.21 18.35
C ALA A 25 7.52 -38.24 18.15
N PHE A 26 7.28 -37.22 17.32
CA PHE A 26 8.14 -36.05 17.28
C PHE A 26 8.21 -35.48 18.68
N GLN A 27 9.41 -35.42 19.24
CA GLN A 27 9.62 -34.96 20.61
C GLN A 27 9.64 -33.43 20.68
N ASN A 28 9.87 -32.76 19.54
CA ASN A 28 9.96 -31.33 19.43
C ASN A 28 9.13 -30.81 18.26
N PHE A 29 8.57 -29.61 18.42
CA PHE A 29 7.98 -28.84 17.32
C PHE A 29 8.38 -27.36 17.42
N ARG A 30 8.33 -26.66 16.29
CA ARG A 30 8.55 -25.22 16.15
C ARG A 30 7.43 -24.64 15.31
N THR A 31 6.69 -23.67 15.83
CA THR A 31 5.73 -22.89 15.03
C THR A 31 6.48 -21.84 14.21
N ILE A 32 6.08 -21.70 12.94
CA ILE A 32 6.63 -20.78 11.97
C ILE A 32 5.45 -20.00 11.37
N THR A 33 5.60 -18.69 11.28
CA THR A 33 4.59 -17.80 10.73
C THR A 33 5.02 -17.33 9.35
N ALA A 34 4.23 -17.63 8.33
CA ALA A 34 4.36 -17.04 7.00
C ALA A 34 3.44 -15.82 6.88
N THR A 35 3.97 -14.72 6.33
CA THR A 35 3.22 -13.48 6.13
C THR A 35 3.06 -13.20 4.65
N ASN A 36 1.86 -12.82 4.22
CA ASN A 36 1.59 -12.31 2.89
C ASN A 36 1.23 -10.83 3.01
N ALA A 37 2.18 -9.97 2.67
CA ALA A 37 1.97 -8.52 2.63
C ALA A 37 1.16 -8.07 1.39
N GLY A 38 1.02 -8.96 0.39
CA GLY A 38 0.31 -8.67 -0.85
C GLY A 38 -1.21 -8.57 -0.66
N ALA A 39 -1.84 -7.83 -1.57
CA ALA A 39 -3.30 -7.60 -1.57
C ALA A 39 -4.14 -8.79 -2.07
N SER A 40 -3.49 -9.87 -2.53
CA SER A 40 -4.15 -11.09 -3.04
C SER A 40 -3.78 -12.29 -2.19
N VAL A 41 -4.71 -13.23 -2.05
CA VAL A 41 -4.46 -14.52 -1.40
C VAL A 41 -3.44 -15.30 -2.22
N GLN A 42 -2.43 -15.85 -1.55
CA GLN A 42 -1.48 -16.77 -2.17
C GLN A 42 -1.97 -18.19 -1.99
N THR A 43 -1.96 -19.01 -3.05
CA THR A 43 -2.39 -20.42 -2.99
C THR A 43 -1.29 -21.33 -3.51
N ASN A 44 -1.14 -22.51 -2.89
CA ASN A 44 -0.05 -23.47 -3.17
C ASN A 44 1.32 -22.76 -3.23
N TYR A 45 1.59 -21.96 -2.22
CA TYR A 45 2.69 -21.00 -2.20
C TYR A 45 3.90 -21.59 -1.47
N GLN A 46 5.07 -21.59 -2.11
CA GLN A 46 6.31 -22.05 -1.49
C GLN A 46 6.89 -20.93 -0.60
N VAL A 47 7.24 -21.29 0.63
CA VAL A 47 7.90 -20.41 1.60
C VAL A 47 9.26 -20.98 1.94
N LEU A 48 10.28 -20.13 1.94
CA LEU A 48 11.62 -20.50 2.37
C LEU A 48 11.75 -20.38 3.88
N VAL A 49 12.11 -21.49 4.52
CA VAL A 49 12.50 -21.57 5.92
C VAL A 49 14.01 -21.71 5.99
N GLU A 50 14.66 -20.69 6.55
CA GLU A 50 16.10 -20.69 6.78
C GLU A 50 16.41 -21.05 8.24
N LEU A 51 17.17 -22.12 8.42
CA LEU A 51 17.68 -22.52 9.73
C LEU A 51 19.16 -22.21 9.79
N ASP A 52 19.63 -21.74 10.94
CA ASP A 52 21.05 -21.55 11.20
C ASP A 52 21.36 -21.82 12.68
N THR A 53 22.64 -21.85 13.04
CA THR A 53 23.08 -22.15 14.41
C THR A 53 22.65 -21.11 15.46
N GLY A 54 22.26 -19.91 15.04
CA GLY A 54 21.71 -18.86 15.91
C GLY A 54 20.20 -19.00 16.12
N ASN A 55 19.47 -19.57 15.15
CA ASN A 55 18.01 -19.65 15.19
C ASN A 55 17.47 -21.08 15.44
N PHE A 56 18.31 -22.11 15.31
CA PHE A 56 17.93 -23.51 15.40
C PHE A 56 19.05 -24.38 16.00
N ASN A 57 18.68 -25.24 16.95
CA ASN A 57 19.61 -26.19 17.54
C ASN A 57 19.60 -27.53 16.76
N TYR A 58 20.55 -27.67 15.83
CA TYR A 58 20.72 -28.88 15.02
C TYR A 58 20.96 -30.16 15.81
N ALA A 59 21.43 -30.09 17.07
CA ALA A 59 21.63 -31.29 17.90
C ALA A 59 20.31 -32.00 18.26
N ASN A 60 19.17 -31.32 18.07
CA ASN A 60 17.85 -31.90 18.30
C ASN A 60 17.29 -32.66 17.09
N VAL A 61 17.99 -32.67 15.95
CA VAL A 61 17.59 -33.40 14.74
C VAL A 61 18.33 -34.73 14.71
N GLN A 62 17.61 -35.80 14.39
CA GLN A 62 18.19 -37.11 14.19
C GLN A 62 18.51 -37.33 12.70
N GLY A 63 19.69 -37.88 12.43
CA GLY A 63 20.19 -38.09 11.07
C GLY A 63 21.17 -37.01 10.62
N ALA A 64 21.84 -37.26 9.49
CA ALA A 64 22.91 -36.39 9.00
C ALA A 64 22.39 -35.26 8.10
N ASN A 65 21.18 -35.42 7.53
CA ASN A 65 20.64 -34.59 6.46
C ASN A 65 19.19 -34.10 6.73
N GLY A 66 18.76 -34.06 7.99
CA GLY A 66 17.41 -33.62 8.36
C GLY A 66 16.31 -34.64 8.06
N GLU A 67 16.64 -35.93 8.06
CA GLU A 67 15.73 -37.02 7.69
C GLU A 67 14.47 -37.08 8.56
N ASP A 68 14.53 -36.62 9.81
CA ASP A 68 13.43 -36.63 10.77
C ASP A 68 12.63 -35.31 10.85
N ILE A 69 12.86 -34.34 9.96
CA ILE A 69 12.05 -33.11 9.91
C ILE A 69 10.73 -33.38 9.20
N ARG A 70 9.60 -32.87 9.70
CA ARG A 70 8.30 -32.84 9.02
C ARG A 70 7.62 -31.50 9.19
N PHE A 71 6.73 -31.14 8.27
CA PHE A 71 5.93 -29.92 8.36
C PHE A 71 4.43 -30.24 8.36
N PHE A 72 3.69 -29.51 9.17
CA PHE A 72 2.24 -29.66 9.33
C PHE A 72 1.56 -28.30 9.39
N GLU A 73 0.33 -28.20 8.90
CA GLU A 73 -0.54 -27.08 9.26
C GLU A 73 -0.83 -27.14 10.76
N THR A 74 -0.97 -25.99 11.41
CA THR A 74 -1.47 -25.96 12.79
C THR A 74 -2.88 -26.54 12.83
N ALA A 75 -3.29 -27.09 13.98
CA ALA A 75 -4.61 -27.71 14.13
C ALA A 75 -5.79 -26.76 13.82
N GLY A 76 -5.59 -25.44 13.91
CA GLY A 76 -6.58 -24.43 13.52
C GLY A 76 -6.66 -24.17 12.00
N ASN A 77 -5.69 -24.64 11.21
CA ASN A 77 -5.54 -24.39 9.78
C ASN A 77 -5.87 -25.59 8.88
N GLY A 78 -6.22 -26.75 9.45
CA GLY A 78 -6.50 -27.97 8.68
C GLY A 78 -5.61 -29.17 9.03
N GLY A 79 -4.61 -28.99 9.90
CA GLY A 79 -3.83 -30.06 10.56
C GLY A 79 -3.12 -31.06 9.63
N GLY A 80 -3.10 -30.81 8.32
CA GLY A 80 -2.56 -31.73 7.32
C GLY A 80 -1.03 -31.69 7.26
N ALA A 81 -0.42 -32.78 6.80
CA ALA A 81 1.00 -32.79 6.46
C ALA A 81 1.25 -31.88 5.24
N LEU A 82 2.31 -31.08 5.31
CA LEU A 82 2.73 -30.17 4.25
C LEU A 82 3.85 -30.78 3.41
N ASN A 83 3.84 -30.50 2.11
CA ASN A 83 4.94 -30.89 1.22
C ASN A 83 6.09 -29.90 1.40
N TYR A 84 7.31 -30.43 1.46
CA TYR A 84 8.52 -29.64 1.62
C TYR A 84 9.72 -30.24 0.87
N HIS A 85 10.71 -29.41 0.60
CA HIS A 85 11.97 -29.79 -0.01
C HIS A 85 13.12 -29.22 0.79
N ILE A 86 14.08 -30.07 1.17
CA ILE A 86 15.33 -29.63 1.80
C ILE A 86 16.32 -29.37 0.66
N GLU A 87 16.51 -28.10 0.30
CA GLU A 87 17.48 -27.70 -0.72
C GLU A 87 18.91 -27.85 -0.19
N THR A 88 19.16 -27.43 1.05
CA THR A 88 20.46 -27.56 1.70
C THR A 88 20.28 -27.91 3.16
N TRP A 89 21.02 -28.91 3.62
CA TRP A 89 21.16 -29.21 5.04
C TRP A 89 22.60 -28.97 5.49
N ASN A 90 22.83 -27.90 6.25
CA ASN A 90 24.15 -27.56 6.77
C ASN A 90 24.06 -27.23 8.26
N ASN A 91 24.33 -28.24 9.10
CA ASN A 91 24.28 -28.13 10.56
C ASN A 91 25.39 -27.28 11.20
N THR A 92 26.31 -26.74 10.40
CA THR A 92 27.36 -25.81 10.83
C THR A 92 27.20 -24.41 10.26
N GLY A 93 26.22 -24.22 9.37
CA GLY A 93 25.94 -22.96 8.68
C GLY A 93 24.43 -22.77 8.54
N THR A 94 23.98 -22.49 7.32
CA THR A 94 22.57 -22.26 7.00
C THR A 94 21.98 -23.44 6.24
N SER A 95 20.84 -23.95 6.71
CA SER A 95 20.00 -24.90 5.97
C SER A 95 18.83 -24.16 5.31
N LEU A 96 18.49 -24.55 4.08
CA LEU A 96 17.41 -23.99 3.29
C LEU A 96 16.33 -25.05 3.07
N ILE A 97 15.11 -24.77 3.51
CA ILE A 97 13.98 -25.69 3.39
C ILE A 97 12.79 -24.95 2.80
N TRP A 98 12.27 -25.44 1.69
CA TRP A 98 11.08 -24.90 1.04
C TRP A 98 9.84 -25.66 1.49
N VAL A 99 8.80 -24.96 1.90
CA VAL A 99 7.54 -25.55 2.38
C VAL A 99 6.38 -25.01 1.55
N MET A 100 5.57 -25.89 0.97
CA MET A 100 4.40 -25.50 0.19
C MET A 100 3.19 -25.34 1.11
N LEU A 101 2.70 -24.11 1.24
CA LEU A 101 1.50 -23.76 2.00
C LEU A 101 0.28 -23.71 1.09
N PRO A 102 -0.84 -24.38 1.43
CA PRO A 102 -2.03 -24.40 0.58
C PRO A 102 -2.64 -23.02 0.36
N SER A 103 -2.62 -22.15 1.38
CA SER A 103 -3.18 -20.80 1.31
C SER A 103 -2.54 -19.87 2.33
N ILE A 104 -2.20 -18.65 1.91
CA ILE A 104 -1.80 -17.53 2.79
C ILE A 104 -2.76 -16.35 2.53
N PRO A 105 -3.53 -15.88 3.53
CA PRO A 105 -4.50 -14.80 3.34
C PRO A 105 -3.87 -13.51 2.79
N ALA A 106 -4.62 -12.73 2.02
CA ALA A 106 -4.20 -11.38 1.60
C ALA A 106 -3.97 -10.50 2.82
N SER A 107 -2.86 -9.75 2.83
CA SER A 107 -2.47 -8.86 3.94
C SER A 107 -2.57 -9.54 5.32
N GLY A 108 -2.21 -10.82 5.38
CA GLY A 108 -2.42 -11.66 6.56
C GLY A 108 -1.30 -12.68 6.76
N THR A 109 -1.45 -13.50 7.79
CA THR A 109 -0.47 -14.50 8.19
C THR A 109 -1.08 -15.89 8.24
N VAL A 110 -0.22 -16.91 8.16
CA VAL A 110 -0.59 -18.30 8.44
C VAL A 110 0.53 -18.95 9.25
N ASP A 111 0.14 -19.68 10.29
CA ASP A 111 1.06 -20.46 11.10
C ASP A 111 1.07 -21.92 10.65
N PHE A 112 2.28 -22.49 10.59
CA PHE A 112 2.54 -23.91 10.36
C PHE A 112 3.64 -24.40 11.30
N GLU A 113 3.79 -25.70 11.43
CA GLU A 113 4.69 -26.30 12.42
C GLU A 113 5.75 -27.17 11.75
N MET A 114 6.99 -27.01 12.17
CA MET A 114 8.09 -27.93 11.90
C MET A 114 8.26 -28.88 13.09
N HIS A 115 8.08 -30.18 12.87
CA HIS A 115 8.25 -31.25 13.84
C HIS A 115 9.56 -32.00 13.59
N TYR A 116 10.27 -32.39 14.64
CA TYR A 116 11.59 -33.04 14.55
C TYR A 116 11.89 -33.84 15.84
N ASN A 117 13.05 -34.52 15.86
CA ASN A 117 13.47 -35.43 16.93
C ASN A 117 12.59 -36.70 17.02
N ASP A 118 12.32 -37.32 15.88
CA ASP A 118 11.56 -38.58 15.82
C ASP A 118 12.50 -39.78 15.87
N ALA A 119 12.50 -40.45 17.04
CA ALA A 119 13.41 -41.54 17.35
C ALA A 119 13.30 -42.70 16.36
N GLY A 120 14.35 -42.90 15.56
CA GLY A 120 14.47 -44.02 14.63
C GLY A 120 14.03 -43.74 13.19
N THR A 121 13.64 -42.50 12.87
CA THR A 121 13.39 -42.11 11.47
C THR A 121 14.71 -41.95 10.73
N THR A 122 14.86 -42.70 9.64
CA THR A 122 16.06 -42.71 8.76
C THR A 122 15.75 -42.28 7.34
N THR A 123 14.48 -42.01 7.03
CA THR A 123 14.00 -41.64 5.70
C THR A 123 13.40 -40.25 5.76
N SER A 124 13.88 -39.36 4.88
CA SER A 124 13.31 -38.03 4.71
C SER A 124 11.88 -38.09 4.16
N GLY A 125 11.00 -37.21 4.66
CA GLY A 125 9.67 -36.98 4.12
C GLY A 125 9.63 -35.91 3.02
N ALA A 126 10.78 -35.34 2.65
CA ALA A 126 10.87 -34.29 1.64
C ALA A 126 10.44 -34.82 0.26
N ASN A 127 9.70 -34.01 -0.49
CA ASN A 127 9.15 -34.37 -1.79
C ASN A 127 9.21 -33.17 -2.74
N PHE A 128 10.30 -33.10 -3.52
CA PHE A 128 10.55 -32.01 -4.48
C PHE A 128 9.38 -31.78 -5.45
N ALA A 129 8.90 -32.84 -6.11
CA ALA A 129 7.85 -32.73 -7.13
C ALA A 129 6.51 -32.24 -6.57
N ALA A 130 6.22 -32.56 -5.30
CA ALA A 130 5.01 -32.09 -4.63
C ALA A 130 5.17 -30.68 -4.05
N THR A 131 6.40 -30.24 -3.73
CA THR A 131 6.68 -28.87 -3.28
C THR A 131 6.74 -27.88 -4.44
N PHE A 132 7.29 -28.30 -5.58
CA PHE A 132 7.47 -27.48 -6.77
C PHE A 132 6.79 -28.13 -7.99
N PRO A 133 5.45 -28.05 -8.07
CA PRO A 133 4.69 -28.68 -9.15
C PRO A 133 4.99 -28.06 -10.53
N ASN A 134 5.43 -26.79 -10.57
CA ASN A 134 5.89 -26.12 -11.79
C ASN A 134 7.41 -25.93 -11.79
N ALA A 135 8.16 -27.02 -11.65
CA ALA A 135 9.62 -27.01 -11.73
C ALA A 135 10.12 -27.29 -13.15
N TYR A 136 11.16 -26.58 -13.56
CA TYR A 136 12.04 -26.92 -14.67
C TYR A 136 13.41 -27.32 -14.12
N VAL A 137 13.80 -28.57 -14.34
CA VAL A 137 15.15 -29.06 -14.10
C VAL A 137 15.64 -29.62 -15.43
N SER A 138 16.76 -29.11 -15.93
CA SER A 138 17.30 -29.59 -17.20
C SER A 138 17.65 -31.09 -17.11
N SER A 139 17.53 -31.79 -18.23
CA SER A 139 17.82 -33.23 -18.35
C SER A 139 18.62 -33.51 -19.63
N GLY A 140 19.56 -32.61 -19.93
CA GLY A 140 20.25 -32.50 -21.20
C GLY A 140 20.00 -31.17 -21.91
N ASN A 141 20.53 -31.06 -23.13
CA ASN A 141 20.46 -29.83 -23.91
C ASN A 141 19.03 -29.53 -24.39
N ALA A 142 18.63 -28.27 -24.29
CA ALA A 142 17.31 -27.80 -24.72
C ALA A 142 17.40 -26.42 -25.38
N THR A 143 16.33 -26.02 -26.08
CA THR A 143 16.16 -24.65 -26.59
C THR A 143 14.96 -24.03 -25.92
N LEU A 144 15.15 -22.87 -25.28
CA LEU A 144 14.08 -22.10 -24.64
C LEU A 144 14.06 -20.69 -25.23
N THR A 145 12.87 -20.07 -25.29
CA THR A 145 12.69 -18.74 -25.88
C THR A 145 11.55 -18.00 -25.20
N GLY A 146 11.57 -16.67 -25.25
CA GLY A 146 10.52 -15.84 -24.67
C GLY A 146 10.51 -15.89 -23.15
N THR A 147 9.35 -15.56 -22.57
CA THR A 147 9.16 -15.51 -21.11
C THR A 147 8.70 -16.86 -20.57
N GLN A 148 9.48 -17.39 -19.63
CA GLN A 148 9.21 -18.60 -18.89
C GLN A 148 8.90 -18.28 -17.43
N THR A 149 7.89 -18.94 -16.87
CA THR A 149 7.53 -18.79 -15.45
C THR A 149 7.51 -20.16 -14.78
N PHE A 150 8.30 -20.31 -13.71
CA PHE A 150 8.44 -21.55 -12.95
C PHE A 150 8.37 -21.27 -11.45
N ASP A 151 8.16 -22.31 -10.64
CA ASP A 151 8.45 -22.20 -9.20
C ASP A 151 9.96 -22.41 -8.99
N TRP A 152 10.54 -23.38 -9.68
CA TRP A 152 11.95 -23.74 -9.64
C TRP A 152 12.51 -23.81 -11.06
N PHE A 153 13.63 -23.15 -11.33
CA PHE A 153 14.34 -23.24 -12.60
C PHE A 153 15.79 -23.61 -12.35
N GLU A 154 16.23 -24.73 -12.89
CA GLU A 154 17.59 -25.25 -12.73
C GLU A 154 18.15 -25.70 -14.07
N VAL A 155 19.33 -25.17 -14.40
CA VAL A 155 20.20 -25.66 -15.47
C VAL A 155 21.36 -26.41 -14.82
N GLN A 156 21.32 -27.74 -14.91
CA GLN A 156 22.28 -28.63 -14.28
C GLN A 156 23.67 -28.53 -14.93
N SER A 157 24.71 -28.83 -14.15
CA SER A 157 26.08 -28.86 -14.64
C SER A 157 26.23 -29.80 -15.84
N GLY A 158 26.82 -29.31 -16.93
CA GLY A 158 27.00 -30.04 -18.19
C GLY A 158 25.86 -29.86 -19.20
N ASP A 159 24.69 -29.38 -18.78
CA ASP A 159 23.57 -29.12 -19.70
C ASP A 159 23.67 -27.73 -20.34
N THR A 160 23.11 -27.60 -21.54
CA THR A 160 23.05 -26.32 -22.28
C THR A 160 21.62 -25.94 -22.65
N ILE A 161 21.21 -24.74 -22.26
CA ILE A 161 20.00 -24.07 -22.77
C ILE A 161 20.42 -23.12 -23.88
N THR A 162 20.04 -23.43 -25.12
CA THR A 162 20.19 -22.50 -26.25
C THR A 162 19.04 -21.51 -26.26
N VAL A 163 19.35 -20.22 -26.35
CA VAL A 163 18.37 -19.14 -26.45
C VAL A 163 17.83 -19.06 -27.88
N GLY A 164 16.50 -19.05 -28.03
CA GLY A 164 15.85 -18.84 -29.32
C GLY A 164 16.14 -17.45 -29.91
N ALA A 165 16.32 -17.37 -31.22
CA ALA A 165 16.68 -16.13 -31.90
C ALA A 165 15.53 -15.10 -31.96
N GLY A 166 15.86 -13.81 -31.84
CA GLY A 166 14.96 -12.71 -32.17
C GLY A 166 13.97 -12.29 -31.07
N SER A 167 14.06 -12.87 -29.87
CA SER A 167 13.38 -12.37 -28.67
C SER A 167 14.22 -12.58 -27.42
N PRO A 168 14.12 -11.72 -26.38
CA PRO A 168 14.73 -12.00 -25.09
C PRO A 168 14.22 -13.31 -24.48
N PHE A 169 15.13 -14.07 -23.88
CA PHE A 169 14.82 -15.19 -23.00
C PHE A 169 14.72 -14.67 -21.57
N VAL A 170 13.50 -14.73 -21.02
CA VAL A 170 13.20 -14.23 -19.67
C VAL A 170 12.77 -15.40 -18.81
N VAL A 171 13.32 -15.53 -17.60
CA VAL A 171 12.90 -16.51 -16.60
C VAL A 171 12.45 -15.77 -15.36
N ASN A 172 11.22 -16.04 -14.93
CA ASN A 172 10.71 -15.65 -13.62
C ASN A 172 10.50 -16.92 -12.80
N ALA A 173 11.26 -17.11 -11.74
CA ALA A 173 11.06 -18.24 -10.82
C ALA A 173 11.34 -17.86 -9.38
N ARG A 174 10.89 -18.66 -8.42
CA ARG A 174 11.22 -18.42 -7.00
C ARG A 174 12.69 -18.74 -6.75
N ARG A 175 13.10 -19.92 -7.23
CA ARG A 175 14.48 -20.37 -7.24
C ARG A 175 15.02 -20.47 -8.66
N VAL A 176 16.13 -19.79 -8.93
CA VAL A 176 16.89 -19.88 -10.19
C VAL A 176 18.30 -20.39 -9.90
N ILE A 177 18.68 -21.50 -10.52
CA ILE A 177 20.01 -22.10 -10.45
C ILE A 177 20.55 -22.29 -11.87
N VAL A 178 21.76 -21.80 -12.13
CA VAL A 178 22.47 -22.02 -13.40
C VAL A 178 23.87 -22.51 -13.09
N ASP A 179 24.04 -23.84 -13.10
CA ASP A 179 25.34 -24.51 -12.97
C ASP A 179 25.87 -24.96 -14.34
N GLY A 180 24.97 -25.17 -15.31
CA GLY A 180 25.29 -25.46 -16.70
C GLY A 180 25.55 -24.22 -17.54
N THR A 181 25.14 -24.27 -18.81
CA THR A 181 25.33 -23.16 -19.77
C THR A 181 24.00 -22.63 -20.28
N ILE A 182 23.83 -21.31 -20.30
CA ILE A 182 22.83 -20.63 -21.12
C ILE A 182 23.56 -19.96 -22.29
N ASP A 183 23.31 -20.46 -23.51
CA ASP A 183 23.97 -20.05 -24.74
C ASP A 183 23.04 -19.21 -25.61
N GLY A 184 23.30 -17.90 -25.63
CA GLY A 184 22.66 -16.93 -26.49
C GLY A 184 23.60 -16.36 -27.56
N VAL A 185 24.66 -17.06 -27.95
CA VAL A 185 25.58 -16.58 -28.98
C VAL A 185 24.83 -16.40 -30.31
N GLY A 186 24.88 -15.18 -30.86
CA GLY A 186 24.22 -14.86 -32.13
C GLY A 186 22.69 -14.92 -32.13
N ALA A 187 22.04 -15.08 -30.96
CA ALA A 187 20.58 -15.21 -30.83
C ALA A 187 19.82 -13.87 -30.85
N GLY A 188 20.52 -12.77 -31.08
CA GLY A 188 19.95 -11.43 -31.14
C GLY A 188 19.30 -11.09 -32.48
N PHE A 189 19.42 -9.84 -32.91
CA PHE A 189 18.94 -9.45 -34.24
C PHE A 189 19.75 -10.18 -35.32
N GLN A 190 19.04 -10.90 -36.18
CA GLN A 190 19.66 -11.79 -37.15
C GLN A 190 20.25 -11.02 -38.33
N ALA A 191 21.48 -11.37 -38.69
CA ALA A 191 22.15 -10.78 -39.83
C ALA A 191 21.32 -10.96 -41.12
N PRO A 192 21.20 -9.93 -41.95
CA PRO A 192 20.55 -10.07 -43.24
C PRO A 192 21.39 -10.97 -44.16
N ALA A 193 20.79 -11.40 -45.26
CA ALA A 193 21.56 -11.92 -46.39
C ALA A 193 22.50 -10.82 -46.96
N VAL A 194 23.38 -11.19 -47.88
CA VAL A 194 24.33 -10.27 -48.54
C VAL A 194 23.68 -9.00 -49.08
N SER A 195 24.47 -7.93 -49.24
CA SER A 195 24.04 -6.65 -49.82
C SER A 195 23.03 -5.81 -49.03
N ASN A 196 23.02 -5.91 -47.70
CA ASN A 196 22.10 -5.22 -46.81
C ASN A 196 22.77 -4.68 -45.53
N ASN A 197 22.21 -3.60 -44.99
CA ASN A 197 22.54 -3.12 -43.64
C ASN A 197 22.12 -4.14 -42.59
N GLY A 198 22.87 -4.20 -41.50
CA GLY A 198 22.54 -4.94 -40.30
C GLY A 198 21.17 -4.55 -39.73
N THR A 199 20.59 -5.51 -39.03
CA THR A 199 19.31 -5.42 -38.36
C THR A 199 19.48 -5.05 -36.88
N GLY A 200 18.47 -4.39 -36.32
CA GLY A 200 18.44 -3.92 -34.94
C GLY A 200 18.73 -2.41 -34.81
N PRO A 201 18.50 -1.81 -33.63
CA PRO A 201 18.63 -0.37 -33.41
C PRO A 201 20.05 0.19 -33.65
N GLY A 202 21.07 -0.68 -33.53
CA GLY A 202 22.46 -0.38 -33.81
C GLY A 202 23.02 -1.25 -34.94
N GLY A 203 22.23 -1.59 -35.95
CA GLY A 203 22.70 -2.39 -37.09
C GLY A 203 23.87 -1.72 -37.83
N GLY A 204 24.88 -2.50 -38.22
CA GLY A 204 26.00 -2.00 -39.02
C GLY A 204 25.61 -1.66 -40.47
N PHE A 205 26.37 -0.82 -41.16
CA PHE A 205 26.09 -0.44 -42.56
C PHE A 205 26.70 -1.41 -43.56
N PHE A 206 25.97 -1.61 -44.67
CA PHE A 206 26.40 -2.41 -45.82
C PHE A 206 27.69 -1.87 -46.44
N GLY A 207 28.69 -2.73 -46.63
CA GLY A 207 29.94 -2.39 -47.32
C GLY A 207 29.77 -2.41 -48.85
N THR A 208 30.05 -1.31 -49.53
CA THR A 208 30.03 -1.22 -51.01
C THR A 208 31.44 -1.30 -51.58
N SER A 209 32.15 -0.17 -51.59
CA SER A 209 33.57 -0.07 -51.90
C SER A 209 34.45 -0.22 -50.68
N SER A 210 33.92 0.08 -49.49
CA SER A 210 34.52 -0.17 -48.17
C SER A 210 34.01 -1.46 -47.53
N GLY A 211 34.73 -1.94 -46.52
CA GLY A 211 34.25 -2.97 -45.61
C GLY A 211 32.96 -2.55 -44.90
N ALA A 212 32.14 -3.54 -44.55
CA ALA A 212 30.92 -3.29 -43.79
C ALA A 212 31.23 -3.06 -42.30
N SER A 213 30.42 -2.25 -41.63
CA SER A 213 30.65 -1.92 -40.22
C SER A 213 29.98 -2.89 -39.25
N GLY A 214 30.50 -2.98 -38.03
CA GLY A 214 29.98 -3.85 -36.98
C GLY A 214 28.67 -3.34 -36.36
N GLY A 215 27.89 -4.25 -35.77
CA GLY A 215 26.70 -3.89 -35.01
C GLY A 215 27.04 -3.28 -33.64
N GLY A 216 26.15 -2.48 -33.07
CA GLY A 216 26.26 -1.89 -31.72
C GLY A 216 25.22 -2.44 -30.75
N TYR A 217 25.52 -2.45 -29.46
CA TYR A 217 24.61 -2.58 -28.30
C TYR A 217 25.49 -2.54 -27.06
N GLY A 218 25.21 -1.72 -26.04
CA GLY A 218 26.16 -1.51 -24.93
C GLY A 218 27.33 -0.61 -25.35
N GLY A 219 28.17 -1.12 -26.25
CA GLY A 219 29.20 -0.40 -26.99
C GLY A 219 28.80 -0.19 -28.45
N ALA A 220 29.46 0.77 -29.11
CA ALA A 220 29.31 0.99 -30.54
C ALA A 220 30.06 -0.09 -31.34
N GLY A 221 29.55 -0.45 -32.52
CA GLY A 221 30.30 -1.24 -33.49
C GLY A 221 31.52 -0.47 -34.00
N GLY A 222 32.48 -1.20 -34.57
CA GLY A 222 33.64 -0.64 -35.25
C GLY A 222 33.31 -0.30 -36.70
N ASP A 223 33.99 0.73 -37.20
CA ASP A 223 33.88 1.18 -38.58
C ASP A 223 34.43 0.11 -39.55
N GLY A 224 33.86 0.04 -40.74
CA GLY A 224 34.42 -0.78 -41.82
C GLY A 224 35.69 -0.14 -42.37
N GLY A 225 36.64 -0.96 -42.77
CA GLY A 225 37.87 -0.50 -43.43
C GLY A 225 37.58 0.17 -44.77
N TYR A 226 38.43 1.10 -45.18
CA TYR A 226 38.21 1.92 -46.38
C TYR A 226 39.51 2.34 -47.07
N ASP A 227 39.44 2.52 -48.39
CA ASP A 227 40.49 3.15 -49.18
C ASP A 227 40.39 4.69 -49.17
N SER A 228 41.50 5.38 -49.47
CA SER A 228 41.54 6.84 -49.56
C SER A 228 40.57 7.36 -50.64
N GLY A 229 39.45 7.98 -50.20
CA GLY A 229 38.42 8.56 -51.06
C GLY A 229 37.08 7.83 -50.99
N ASP A 230 37.03 6.67 -50.32
CA ASP A 230 35.78 5.98 -50.02
C ASP A 230 35.04 6.56 -48.81
N PRO A 231 33.70 6.43 -48.76
CA PRO A 231 32.95 6.79 -47.58
C PRO A 231 33.24 5.83 -46.42
N ILE A 232 33.57 6.39 -45.25
CA ILE A 232 33.68 5.63 -44.00
C ILE A 232 32.30 5.14 -43.59
N GLN A 233 32.16 3.83 -43.46
CA GLN A 233 30.95 3.22 -42.92
C GLN A 233 31.06 3.17 -41.40
N ALA A 234 30.40 4.11 -40.73
CA ALA A 234 30.45 4.20 -39.27
C ALA A 234 29.88 2.93 -38.61
N GLY A 235 30.44 2.52 -37.48
CA GLY A 235 29.90 1.46 -36.64
C GLY A 235 28.46 1.72 -36.22
N GLY A 236 27.71 0.64 -35.99
CA GLY A 236 26.37 0.72 -35.40
C GLY A 236 26.41 1.41 -34.04
N ALA A 237 25.50 2.35 -33.79
CA ALA A 237 25.46 3.09 -32.55
C ALA A 237 25.14 2.20 -31.34
N ALA A 238 25.71 2.52 -30.18
CA ALA A 238 25.31 1.91 -28.92
C ALA A 238 23.88 2.34 -28.54
N TYR A 239 23.11 1.44 -27.94
CA TYR A 239 21.77 1.73 -27.42
C TYR A 239 21.48 0.99 -26.10
N GLY A 240 20.29 1.24 -25.56
CA GLY A 240 19.87 0.76 -24.24
C GLY A 240 20.47 1.60 -23.10
N SER A 241 19.97 1.39 -21.89
CA SER A 241 20.45 2.07 -20.68
C SER A 241 21.50 1.21 -19.96
N PRO A 242 22.58 1.78 -19.41
CA PRO A 242 23.51 1.06 -18.53
C PRO A 242 22.92 0.79 -17.14
N THR A 243 22.01 1.66 -16.66
CA THR A 243 21.61 1.68 -15.25
C THR A 243 20.20 1.16 -14.98
N SER A 244 19.30 1.17 -15.96
CA SER A 244 17.95 0.63 -15.76
C SER A 244 17.93 -0.91 -15.85
N VAL A 245 16.86 -1.54 -15.39
CA VAL A 245 16.62 -2.99 -15.53
C VAL A 245 16.29 -3.43 -16.96
N ALA A 246 16.20 -2.53 -17.93
CA ALA A 246 15.91 -2.93 -19.30
C ALA A 246 17.13 -3.62 -19.93
N ILE A 247 16.94 -4.82 -20.45
CA ILE A 247 17.94 -5.53 -21.25
C ILE A 247 17.41 -5.79 -22.66
N GLN A 248 18.30 -5.80 -23.65
CA GLN A 248 17.94 -5.95 -25.06
C GLN A 248 18.95 -6.84 -25.78
N MET A 249 18.54 -7.39 -26.91
CA MET A 249 19.40 -8.17 -27.79
C MET A 249 20.41 -7.26 -28.50
N GLY A 250 21.56 -7.83 -28.88
CA GLY A 250 22.55 -7.21 -29.74
C GLY A 250 22.07 -7.08 -31.18
N SER A 251 22.57 -6.07 -31.88
CA SER A 251 22.33 -5.83 -33.32
C SER A 251 23.32 -6.60 -34.19
N SER A 252 22.91 -6.92 -35.41
CA SER A 252 23.82 -7.54 -36.38
C SER A 252 24.73 -6.51 -37.07
N GLY A 253 25.87 -6.98 -37.58
CA GLY A 253 26.74 -6.19 -38.44
C GLY A 253 26.15 -5.96 -39.83
N GLY A 254 26.78 -5.07 -40.60
CA GLY A 254 26.48 -4.89 -42.02
C GLY A 254 27.03 -6.04 -42.86
N SER A 255 26.28 -6.49 -43.86
CA SER A 255 26.80 -7.48 -44.81
C SER A 255 27.68 -6.84 -45.88
N ALA A 256 28.33 -7.65 -46.70
CA ALA A 256 29.01 -7.19 -47.92
C ALA A 256 28.39 -7.89 -49.15
N PRO A 257 28.82 -7.60 -50.39
CA PRO A 257 28.17 -8.12 -51.60
C PRO A 257 28.13 -9.65 -51.70
N THR A 258 29.10 -10.34 -51.08
CA THR A 258 29.23 -11.80 -51.15
C THR A 258 29.36 -12.50 -49.80
N VAL A 259 29.40 -11.74 -48.70
CA VAL A 259 29.59 -12.29 -47.35
C VAL A 259 28.54 -11.79 -46.36
N THR A 260 28.09 -12.72 -45.52
CA THR A 260 27.09 -12.48 -44.49
C THR A 260 27.73 -11.92 -43.21
N ALA A 261 27.02 -10.98 -42.58
CA ALA A 261 27.43 -10.38 -41.32
C ALA A 261 27.25 -11.31 -40.12
N GLY A 262 27.83 -10.93 -38.99
CA GLY A 262 27.53 -11.58 -37.71
C GLY A 262 26.16 -11.13 -37.16
N SER A 263 25.32 -12.08 -36.74
CA SER A 263 24.11 -11.81 -35.94
C SER A 263 24.48 -11.25 -34.57
N GLY A 264 23.64 -10.37 -34.01
CA GLY A 264 23.87 -9.86 -32.65
C GLY A 264 23.64 -10.94 -31.59
N GLY A 265 24.12 -10.72 -30.37
CA GLY A 265 23.97 -11.65 -29.24
C GLY A 265 22.56 -11.62 -28.64
N GLY A 266 22.16 -12.73 -28.03
CA GLY A 266 20.85 -12.88 -27.37
C GLY A 266 20.67 -11.99 -26.15
N ALA A 267 19.47 -11.97 -25.59
CA ALA A 267 19.19 -11.31 -24.32
C ALA A 267 18.67 -12.35 -23.32
N VAL A 268 19.30 -12.42 -22.16
CA VAL A 268 18.93 -13.30 -21.04
C VAL A 268 18.58 -12.44 -19.85
N ASP A 269 17.40 -12.66 -19.29
CA ASP A 269 16.88 -11.95 -18.11
C ASP A 269 16.41 -13.01 -17.10
N LEU A 270 17.18 -13.20 -16.03
CA LEU A 270 16.88 -14.17 -14.98
C LEU A 270 16.43 -13.45 -13.73
N ARG A 271 15.24 -13.79 -13.24
CA ARG A 271 14.66 -13.17 -12.07
C ARG A 271 14.10 -14.17 -11.07
N GLY A 272 14.38 -13.94 -9.79
CA GLY A 272 13.78 -14.74 -8.74
C GLY A 272 14.00 -14.27 -7.32
N PHE A 273 13.52 -15.03 -6.35
CA PHE A 273 13.78 -14.74 -4.94
C PHE A 273 15.21 -15.11 -4.57
N LEU A 274 15.62 -16.35 -4.86
CA LEU A 274 17.00 -16.81 -4.76
C LEU A 274 17.56 -17.10 -6.15
N VAL A 275 18.62 -16.39 -6.54
CA VAL A 275 19.29 -16.59 -7.82
C VAL A 275 20.75 -16.99 -7.62
N THR A 276 21.14 -18.15 -8.14
CA THR A 276 22.52 -18.64 -8.11
C THR A 276 23.02 -18.96 -9.51
N VAL A 277 24.13 -18.36 -9.91
CA VAL A 277 24.79 -18.62 -11.19
C VAL A 277 26.25 -18.98 -10.96
N THR A 278 26.56 -20.27 -11.03
CA THR A 278 27.93 -20.80 -10.95
C THR A 278 28.47 -21.23 -12.32
N GLY A 279 27.55 -21.48 -13.27
CA GLY A 279 27.82 -21.89 -14.64
C GLY A 279 28.14 -20.73 -15.58
N THR A 280 27.80 -20.89 -16.86
CA THR A 280 28.11 -19.91 -17.91
C THR A 280 26.84 -19.32 -18.51
N ILE A 281 26.82 -18.00 -18.68
CA ILE A 281 25.82 -17.31 -19.53
C ILE A 281 26.59 -16.56 -20.61
N ASN A 282 26.36 -16.93 -21.88
CA ASN A 282 27.06 -16.34 -23.01
C ASN A 282 26.08 -15.74 -24.02
N CYS A 283 25.99 -14.42 -24.04
CA CYS A 283 25.18 -13.63 -24.98
C CYS A 283 26.06 -12.89 -25.99
N SER A 284 27.20 -13.46 -26.41
CA SER A 284 28.08 -12.78 -27.38
C SER A 284 27.43 -12.67 -28.77
N GLY A 285 27.88 -11.69 -29.57
CA GLY A 285 27.53 -11.62 -30.99
C GLY A 285 28.06 -12.83 -31.76
N ALA A 286 27.65 -13.02 -33.01
CA ALA A 286 28.27 -13.99 -33.90
C ALA A 286 29.42 -13.35 -34.69
N LEU A 287 30.40 -14.18 -35.05
CA LEU A 287 31.44 -13.79 -36.00
C LEU A 287 30.84 -13.59 -37.40
N ALA A 288 31.35 -12.59 -38.13
CA ALA A 288 31.08 -12.49 -39.56
C ALA A 288 31.67 -13.70 -40.32
N GLN A 289 31.10 -14.04 -41.47
CA GLN A 289 31.57 -15.16 -42.29
C GLN A 289 33.05 -14.98 -42.71
N GLN A 290 33.87 -16.01 -42.48
CA GLN A 290 35.32 -16.01 -42.83
C GLN A 290 35.65 -17.07 -43.89
N PRO A 291 36.66 -16.82 -44.77
CA PRO A 291 37.26 -15.51 -45.08
C PRO A 291 36.27 -14.62 -45.86
N GLY A 292 36.54 -13.31 -45.93
CA GLY A 292 35.77 -12.36 -46.73
C GLY A 292 35.86 -12.62 -48.25
N GLY A 293 34.84 -12.22 -49.01
CA GLY A 293 34.82 -12.29 -50.47
C GLY A 293 34.84 -10.87 -51.06
N GLY A 294 35.99 -10.42 -51.53
CA GLY A 294 36.18 -9.02 -51.86
C GLY A 294 36.18 -8.17 -50.60
N GLN A 295 35.05 -7.55 -50.27
CA GLN A 295 34.85 -6.77 -49.04
C GLN A 295 34.50 -7.66 -47.84
N GLY A 296 34.92 -7.23 -46.65
CA GLY A 296 34.59 -7.83 -45.36
C GLY A 296 33.22 -7.41 -44.84
N ALA A 297 32.54 -8.32 -44.14
CA ALA A 297 31.29 -8.09 -43.43
C ALA A 297 31.54 -7.76 -41.96
N GLY A 298 30.66 -6.97 -41.35
CA GLY A 298 30.77 -6.57 -39.95
C GLY A 298 30.38 -7.68 -38.97
N GLY A 299 31.03 -7.67 -37.81
CA GLY A 299 30.69 -8.56 -36.69
C GLY A 299 29.41 -8.15 -35.96
N GLY A 300 28.76 -9.12 -35.31
CA GLY A 300 27.59 -8.87 -34.47
C GLY A 300 27.97 -8.32 -33.10
N SER A 301 27.17 -7.40 -32.54
CA SER A 301 27.38 -6.93 -31.17
C SER A 301 27.02 -7.98 -30.14
N GLY A 302 27.62 -7.89 -28.96
CA GLY A 302 27.17 -8.60 -27.78
C GLY A 302 25.74 -8.23 -27.40
N GLY A 303 25.08 -9.11 -26.68
CA GLY A 303 23.70 -8.95 -26.24
C GLY A 303 23.59 -8.59 -24.77
N GLY A 304 22.50 -9.01 -24.17
CA GLY A 304 22.10 -8.61 -22.83
C GLY A 304 22.12 -9.75 -21.82
N ILE A 305 22.65 -9.51 -20.63
CA ILE A 305 22.49 -10.40 -19.47
C ILE A 305 21.97 -9.55 -18.32
N LEU A 306 20.83 -9.93 -17.76
CA LEU A 306 20.31 -9.41 -16.50
C LEU A 306 20.07 -10.56 -15.53
N ILE A 307 20.53 -10.37 -14.30
CA ILE A 307 20.30 -11.27 -13.17
C ILE A 307 19.73 -10.41 -12.05
N GLY A 308 18.52 -10.70 -11.58
CA GLY A 308 17.84 -9.92 -10.55
C GLY A 308 17.21 -10.82 -9.48
N GLY A 309 17.34 -10.49 -8.21
CA GLY A 309 16.61 -11.23 -7.18
C GLY A 309 16.78 -10.72 -5.76
N TYR A 310 16.10 -11.35 -4.79
CA TYR A 310 16.13 -10.88 -3.40
C TYR A 310 17.52 -11.12 -2.82
N ASP A 311 17.98 -12.37 -2.92
CA ASP A 311 19.37 -12.75 -2.73
C ASP A 311 19.95 -13.30 -4.04
N VAL A 312 21.10 -12.76 -4.44
CA VAL A 312 21.78 -13.12 -5.69
C VAL A 312 23.22 -13.50 -5.43
N THR A 313 23.62 -14.68 -5.90
CA THR A 313 25.00 -15.16 -5.88
C THR A 313 25.46 -15.50 -7.28
N VAL A 314 26.50 -14.83 -7.77
CA VAL A 314 27.10 -15.07 -9.08
C VAL A 314 28.60 -15.33 -8.88
N SER A 315 29.06 -16.50 -9.32
CA SER A 315 30.48 -16.88 -9.31
C SER A 315 30.96 -17.48 -10.64
N GLY A 316 30.02 -17.69 -11.57
CA GLY A 316 30.28 -18.22 -12.89
C GLY A 316 30.86 -17.22 -13.89
N THR A 317 30.73 -17.55 -15.18
CA THR A 317 31.21 -16.72 -16.29
C THR A 317 30.05 -16.05 -17.01
N LEU A 318 30.09 -14.73 -17.13
CA LEU A 318 29.09 -13.94 -17.87
C LEU A 318 29.77 -13.24 -19.05
N THR A 319 29.37 -13.56 -20.27
CA THR A 319 30.00 -13.01 -21.49
C THR A 319 28.94 -12.38 -22.38
N ALA A 320 29.14 -11.13 -22.77
CA ALA A 320 28.33 -10.45 -23.76
C ALA A 320 29.25 -9.69 -24.72
N ASP A 321 30.20 -10.38 -25.34
CA ASP A 321 31.19 -9.76 -26.20
C ASP A 321 30.63 -9.48 -27.59
N GLY A 322 31.09 -8.40 -28.21
CA GLY A 322 31.02 -8.23 -29.64
C GLY A 322 31.99 -9.18 -30.32
N ASN A 323 31.63 -9.66 -31.51
CA ASN A 323 32.50 -10.57 -32.26
C ASN A 323 33.06 -9.91 -33.52
N GLY A 324 34.12 -10.50 -34.06
CA GLY A 324 34.91 -9.88 -35.12
C GLY A 324 34.24 -9.79 -36.49
N GLY A 325 34.63 -8.76 -37.25
CA GLY A 325 34.33 -8.63 -38.68
C GLY A 325 35.18 -9.56 -39.53
N SER A 326 34.89 -9.64 -40.84
CA SER A 326 35.64 -10.51 -41.76
C SER A 326 36.78 -9.83 -42.48
N ILE A 327 37.80 -10.63 -42.80
CA ILE A 327 39.01 -10.16 -43.50
C ILE A 327 38.68 -10.03 -44.99
N GLY A 328 38.84 -8.83 -45.55
CA GLY A 328 38.65 -8.55 -46.97
C GLY A 328 39.75 -9.18 -47.85
N THR A 329 39.39 -9.54 -49.09
CA THR A 329 40.28 -10.17 -50.08
C THR A 329 40.45 -9.37 -51.39
N SER A 330 39.67 -8.30 -51.66
CA SER A 330 39.74 -7.54 -52.92
C SER A 330 40.90 -6.55 -53.00
N THR A 331 41.17 -5.83 -51.92
CA THR A 331 42.19 -4.78 -51.80
C THR A 331 42.51 -4.59 -50.31
N ALA A 332 43.69 -4.05 -49.97
CA ALA A 332 44.29 -4.18 -48.64
C ALA A 332 43.51 -3.55 -47.45
N ASN A 333 42.39 -2.86 -47.68
CA ASN A 333 41.71 -2.08 -46.65
C ASN A 333 40.20 -2.35 -46.53
N ASP A 334 39.62 -3.36 -47.19
CA ASP A 334 38.16 -3.56 -47.20
C ASP A 334 37.65 -4.44 -46.05
N ASP A 335 38.34 -4.41 -44.91
CA ASP A 335 38.06 -5.28 -43.77
C ASP A 335 36.76 -4.91 -43.05
N GLY A 336 36.03 -5.89 -42.55
CA GLY A 336 34.81 -5.67 -41.78
C GLY A 336 35.09 -5.13 -40.37
N GLY A 337 34.26 -4.21 -39.89
CA GLY A 337 34.34 -3.68 -38.52
C GLY A 337 33.88 -4.71 -37.46
N GLY A 338 34.47 -4.66 -36.27
CA GLY A 338 34.10 -5.53 -35.15
C GLY A 338 32.78 -5.12 -34.48
N GLY A 339 32.04 -6.06 -33.91
CA GLY A 339 30.81 -5.74 -33.17
C GLY A 339 31.09 -5.07 -31.81
N GLY A 340 30.19 -4.20 -31.34
CA GLY A 340 30.28 -3.62 -30.00
C GLY A 340 30.01 -4.63 -28.89
N GLY A 341 30.62 -4.47 -27.73
CA GLY A 341 30.36 -5.30 -26.55
C GLY A 341 29.04 -4.95 -25.87
N GLY A 342 28.33 -5.94 -25.34
CA GLY A 342 26.97 -5.87 -24.82
C GLY A 342 26.81 -5.34 -23.39
N ARG A 343 25.77 -5.79 -22.68
CA ARG A 343 25.50 -5.34 -21.30
C ARG A 343 25.31 -6.51 -20.36
N ILE A 344 25.93 -6.42 -19.18
CA ILE A 344 25.74 -7.37 -18.07
C ILE A 344 25.29 -6.59 -16.85
N LYS A 345 24.19 -7.02 -16.24
CA LYS A 345 23.57 -6.36 -15.09
C LYS A 345 23.23 -7.36 -14.01
N VAL A 346 23.62 -7.05 -12.78
CA VAL A 346 23.28 -7.84 -11.59
C VAL A 346 22.60 -6.93 -10.57
N PHE A 347 21.39 -7.27 -10.16
CA PHE A 347 20.62 -6.50 -9.20
C PHE A 347 20.17 -7.37 -8.04
N PHE A 348 20.23 -6.85 -6.83
CA PHE A 348 19.79 -7.57 -5.64
C PHE A 348 19.08 -6.65 -4.65
N GLU A 349 18.24 -7.19 -3.77
CA GLU A 349 17.56 -6.40 -2.74
C GLU A 349 18.17 -6.52 -1.36
N ASN A 350 18.46 -7.74 -0.94
CA ASN A 350 18.96 -8.04 0.40
C ASN A 350 20.45 -8.37 0.36
N THR A 351 20.81 -9.54 -0.17
CA THR A 351 22.22 -9.98 -0.23
C THR A 351 22.68 -10.19 -1.66
N GLY A 352 23.77 -9.52 -2.04
CA GLY A 352 24.39 -9.65 -3.36
C GLY A 352 25.85 -10.06 -3.25
N VAL A 353 26.20 -11.21 -3.82
CA VAL A 353 27.58 -11.66 -3.95
C VAL A 353 27.89 -11.91 -5.42
N ASP A 354 28.62 -10.98 -6.04
CA ASP A 354 29.08 -11.11 -7.42
C ASP A 354 30.61 -11.21 -7.46
N THR A 355 31.08 -12.42 -7.74
CA THR A 355 32.49 -12.80 -7.93
C THR A 355 32.72 -13.33 -9.34
N SER A 356 31.79 -13.06 -10.26
CA SER A 356 31.81 -13.61 -11.61
C SER A 356 32.99 -13.12 -12.43
N THR A 357 33.40 -13.96 -13.39
CA THR A 357 34.27 -13.51 -14.48
C THR A 357 33.39 -12.90 -15.56
N THR A 358 33.49 -11.59 -15.78
CA THR A 358 32.67 -10.86 -16.74
C THR A 358 33.47 -10.39 -17.95
N SER A 359 32.87 -10.47 -19.14
CA SER A 359 33.40 -9.84 -20.36
C SER A 359 32.30 -9.18 -21.16
N VAL A 360 32.56 -7.93 -21.57
CA VAL A 360 31.74 -7.11 -22.47
C VAL A 360 32.63 -6.44 -23.52
N ALA A 361 33.67 -7.13 -23.98
CA ALA A 361 34.62 -6.61 -24.93
C ALA A 361 33.96 -6.34 -26.29
N GLY A 362 34.48 -5.36 -27.02
CA GLY A 362 34.17 -5.22 -28.45
C GLY A 362 34.95 -6.26 -29.26
N GLY A 363 34.37 -6.65 -30.39
CA GLY A 363 34.99 -7.57 -31.33
C GLY A 363 36.13 -6.90 -32.10
N ALA A 364 37.10 -7.70 -32.54
CA ALA A 364 38.17 -7.19 -33.40
C ALA A 364 37.65 -6.81 -34.79
N GLY A 365 38.17 -5.73 -35.37
CA GLY A 365 38.01 -5.51 -36.82
C GLY A 365 38.84 -6.51 -37.62
N GLY A 366 38.53 -6.65 -38.91
CA GLY A 366 39.38 -7.43 -39.83
C GLY A 366 40.78 -6.81 -39.91
N VAL A 367 41.81 -7.66 -39.99
CA VAL A 367 43.21 -7.24 -40.01
C VAL A 367 43.91 -7.62 -41.31
N ASN A 368 44.14 -6.65 -42.19
CA ASN A 368 45.05 -6.79 -43.33
C ASN A 368 46.03 -5.61 -43.45
N GLY A 369 47.16 -5.67 -42.73
CA GLY A 369 48.49 -5.23 -43.18
C GLY A 369 48.81 -3.78 -43.60
N SER A 370 47.89 -2.82 -43.76
CA SER A 370 48.21 -1.40 -44.06
C SER A 370 47.06 -0.44 -43.71
N ALA A 371 47.29 0.88 -43.84
CA ALA A 371 46.40 1.93 -43.33
C ALA A 371 44.97 1.85 -43.90
N GLY A 372 43.99 1.59 -43.01
CA GLY A 372 42.56 1.51 -43.32
C GLY A 372 41.87 0.20 -42.90
N THR A 373 42.39 -0.56 -41.93
CA THR A 373 41.74 -1.79 -41.40
C THR A 373 40.40 -1.51 -40.73
N GLY A 374 39.52 -2.50 -40.67
CA GLY A 374 38.28 -2.39 -39.90
C GLY A 374 38.59 -2.11 -38.43
N ASP A 375 37.81 -1.22 -37.82
CA ASP A 375 38.03 -0.84 -36.43
C ASP A 375 37.44 -1.91 -35.49
N PRO A 376 38.05 -2.12 -34.30
CA PRO A 376 37.42 -2.91 -33.26
C PRO A 376 36.18 -2.19 -32.73
N GLY A 377 35.18 -2.98 -32.30
CA GLY A 377 34.04 -2.43 -31.57
C GLY A 377 34.47 -1.86 -30.23
N SER A 378 33.67 -0.93 -29.72
CA SER A 378 33.83 -0.43 -28.35
C SER A 378 33.34 -1.46 -27.34
N ALA A 379 33.96 -1.50 -26.17
CA ALA A 379 33.46 -2.30 -25.06
C ALA A 379 32.08 -1.81 -24.59
N GLY A 380 31.32 -2.74 -24.03
CA GLY A 380 30.03 -2.53 -23.44
C GLY A 380 30.08 -2.05 -22.00
N THR A 381 29.05 -2.38 -21.22
CA THR A 381 28.93 -1.92 -19.84
C THR A 381 28.55 -3.05 -18.90
N THR A 382 29.12 -3.05 -17.71
CA THR A 382 28.66 -3.83 -16.57
C THR A 382 28.00 -2.93 -15.53
N ASN A 383 27.02 -3.44 -14.79
CA ASN A 383 26.45 -2.78 -13.63
C ASN A 383 26.08 -3.84 -12.58
N SER A 384 26.46 -3.60 -11.33
CA SER A 384 26.05 -4.44 -10.20
C SER A 384 25.64 -3.52 -9.06
N ALA A 385 24.38 -3.61 -8.62
CA ALA A 385 23.82 -2.68 -7.66
C ALA A 385 22.72 -3.31 -6.81
N GLN A 386 22.61 -2.85 -5.56
CA GLN A 386 21.43 -3.10 -4.74
C GLN A 386 20.30 -2.18 -5.20
N ASP A 387 19.15 -2.72 -5.59
CA ASP A 387 18.02 -1.97 -6.14
C ASP A 387 16.67 -2.67 -5.84
N SER A 388 15.92 -2.09 -4.90
CA SER A 388 14.60 -2.58 -4.45
C SER A 388 13.45 -2.39 -5.43
N THR A 389 13.70 -1.78 -6.60
CA THR A 389 12.67 -1.63 -7.64
C THR A 389 12.65 -2.80 -8.62
N VAL A 390 13.70 -3.64 -8.60
CA VAL A 390 13.87 -4.74 -9.57
C VAL A 390 12.94 -5.93 -9.29
N ILE A 391 12.42 -6.08 -8.06
CA ILE A 391 11.56 -7.22 -7.68
C ILE A 391 10.07 -6.86 -7.65
N GLU A 392 9.65 -5.61 -7.84
CA GLU A 392 8.20 -5.32 -7.96
C GLU A 392 7.56 -6.07 -9.15
N GLU A 393 8.31 -6.36 -10.22
CA GLU A 393 7.84 -7.12 -11.39
C GLU A 393 7.87 -8.66 -11.17
N VAL A 394 8.80 -9.18 -10.35
CA VAL A 394 8.90 -10.60 -9.97
C VAL A 394 7.86 -10.95 -8.91
N THR A 395 7.71 -10.07 -7.91
CA THR A 395 6.71 -10.13 -6.84
C THR A 395 5.29 -10.19 -7.39
N ASN A 396 5.02 -9.50 -8.50
CA ASN A 396 3.72 -9.53 -9.16
C ASN A 396 3.48 -10.78 -10.02
N ALA A 397 4.54 -11.54 -10.37
CA ALA A 397 4.45 -12.73 -11.23
C ALA A 397 4.52 -14.07 -10.46
N VAL A 398 5.24 -14.12 -9.32
CA VAL A 398 5.39 -15.32 -8.46
C VAL A 398 4.97 -15.08 -6.99
N GLY A 399 4.45 -13.89 -6.66
CA GLY A 399 4.01 -13.47 -5.31
C GLY A 399 5.16 -13.05 -4.39
N THR A 400 4.86 -12.39 -3.27
CA THR A 400 5.86 -11.94 -2.27
C THR A 400 6.43 -13.12 -1.47
N GLU A 401 7.63 -13.59 -1.79
CA GLU A 401 8.31 -14.57 -0.96
C GLU A 401 8.92 -13.89 0.26
N GLN A 402 8.67 -14.45 1.45
CA GLN A 402 9.29 -13.99 2.70
C GLN A 402 10.45 -14.92 3.01
N ASN A 403 11.65 -14.36 3.15
CA ASN A 403 12.76 -15.06 3.79
C ASN A 403 12.44 -15.11 5.29
N ILE A 404 12.12 -16.29 5.83
CA ILE A 404 11.98 -16.49 7.27
C ILE A 404 13.35 -16.81 7.90
N GLY A 405 14.36 -16.00 7.57
CA GLY A 405 15.67 -16.00 8.19
C GLY A 405 15.68 -15.21 9.51
N PRO A 406 16.79 -15.23 10.25
CA PRO A 406 16.86 -14.56 11.53
C PRO A 406 16.82 -13.03 11.33
N SER A 407 15.68 -12.43 11.64
CA SER A 407 15.39 -11.00 11.48
C SER A 407 15.41 -10.28 12.82
N ALA A 408 15.94 -9.06 12.84
CA ALA A 408 15.81 -8.17 13.99
C ALA A 408 14.32 -7.93 14.32
N PRO A 409 13.98 -7.69 15.60
CA PRO A 409 12.60 -7.42 15.96
C PRO A 409 12.09 -6.18 15.23
N ASN A 410 10.82 -6.18 14.87
CA ASN A 410 10.10 -5.00 14.41
C ASN A 410 8.71 -5.02 15.06
N ILE A 411 8.45 -4.05 15.92
CA ILE A 411 7.20 -3.92 16.64
C ILE A 411 6.09 -3.58 15.63
N THR A 412 5.06 -4.41 15.59
CA THR A 412 3.93 -4.27 14.64
C THR A 412 2.62 -3.92 15.37
N THR A 413 2.71 -3.56 16.63
CA THR A 413 1.53 -3.20 17.43
C THR A 413 0.86 -1.96 16.93
N THR A 414 -0.47 -1.97 16.96
CA THR A 414 -1.25 -0.76 16.76
C THR A 414 -1.31 0.05 18.05
N ALA A 415 -1.60 1.35 17.93
CA ALA A 415 -1.75 2.23 19.08
C ALA A 415 -2.81 1.68 20.06
N PRO A 416 -2.58 1.78 21.40
CA PRO A 416 -3.54 1.28 22.38
C PRO A 416 -4.89 1.96 22.26
N ALA A 417 -5.97 1.19 22.32
CA ALA A 417 -7.31 1.74 22.45
C ALA A 417 -7.47 2.46 23.81
N THR A 418 -8.34 3.47 23.86
CA THR A 418 -8.71 4.15 25.10
C THR A 418 -9.30 3.15 26.09
N ALA A 419 -8.73 3.08 27.29
CA ALA A 419 -9.25 2.28 28.39
C ALA A 419 -10.34 3.05 29.15
N THR A 420 -11.28 2.34 29.77
CA THR A 420 -12.33 2.96 30.60
C THR A 420 -12.12 2.62 32.07
N VAL A 421 -12.22 3.60 32.97
CA VAL A 421 -12.15 3.36 34.42
C VAL A 421 -13.18 2.31 34.85
N GLY A 422 -12.73 1.31 35.61
CA GLY A 422 -13.58 0.24 36.13
C GLY A 422 -13.93 -0.86 35.13
N VAL A 423 -13.50 -0.75 33.87
CA VAL A 423 -13.72 -1.78 32.83
C VAL A 423 -12.43 -2.56 32.61
N ALA A 424 -12.55 -3.89 32.50
CA ALA A 424 -11.41 -4.74 32.17
C ALA A 424 -10.80 -4.31 30.83
N TYR A 425 -9.50 -4.10 30.83
CA TYR A 425 -8.72 -3.66 29.68
C TYR A 425 -7.65 -4.71 29.38
N THR A 426 -7.41 -4.94 28.09
CA THR A 426 -6.33 -5.78 27.60
C THR A 426 -5.70 -5.13 26.39
N TYR A 427 -4.37 -5.13 26.36
CA TYR A 427 -3.57 -4.67 25.24
C TYR A 427 -2.41 -5.64 25.04
N THR A 428 -2.41 -6.33 23.90
CA THR A 428 -1.40 -7.34 23.58
C THR A 428 -0.38 -6.75 22.60
N VAL A 429 0.88 -6.92 22.96
CA VAL A 429 2.04 -6.49 22.20
C VAL A 429 2.44 -7.57 21.20
N ALA A 430 2.83 -7.16 20.00
CA ALA A 430 3.21 -7.99 18.87
C ALA A 430 4.40 -7.35 18.13
N ALA A 431 5.34 -8.18 17.72
CA ALA A 431 6.47 -7.81 16.89
C ALA A 431 6.78 -8.98 15.95
N SER A 432 7.21 -8.67 14.73
CA SER A 432 7.92 -9.63 13.89
C SER A 432 9.38 -9.76 14.36
N GLY A 433 10.08 -10.79 13.90
CA GLY A 433 11.48 -11.07 14.24
C GLY A 433 11.71 -12.57 14.46
N SER A 434 12.92 -13.03 14.14
CA SER A 434 13.34 -14.43 14.32
C SER A 434 14.77 -14.46 14.87
N PRO A 435 15.06 -15.11 16.02
CA PRO A 435 14.13 -15.80 16.94
C PRO A 435 13.01 -14.90 17.47
N ALA A 436 11.90 -15.50 17.93
CA ALA A 436 10.73 -14.76 18.43
C ALA A 436 11.16 -13.72 19.48
N PRO A 437 10.79 -12.43 19.32
CA PRO A 437 11.22 -11.39 20.24
C PRO A 437 10.65 -11.60 21.65
N ALA A 438 11.49 -11.39 22.66
CA ALA A 438 11.05 -11.18 24.04
C ALA A 438 10.69 -9.71 24.24
N PHE A 439 9.63 -9.43 25.02
CA PHE A 439 9.19 -8.06 25.28
C PHE A 439 9.53 -7.61 26.69
N THR A 440 9.90 -6.34 26.80
CA THR A 440 10.00 -5.64 28.09
C THR A 440 9.24 -4.33 28.02
N ILE A 441 8.73 -3.88 29.16
CA ILE A 441 8.06 -2.58 29.32
C ILE A 441 8.82 -1.74 30.33
N ALA A 442 9.03 -0.46 30.00
CA ALA A 442 9.47 0.57 30.92
C ALA A 442 8.46 1.73 30.95
N GLY A 443 8.42 2.47 32.06
CA GLY A 443 7.46 3.56 32.29
C GLY A 443 6.36 3.19 33.28
N THR A 444 5.47 4.14 33.55
CA THR A 444 4.40 3.99 34.55
C THR A 444 3.10 3.61 33.88
N LEU A 445 2.61 2.39 34.12
CA LEU A 445 1.28 1.97 33.66
C LEU A 445 0.16 2.68 34.46
N PRO A 446 -1.03 2.88 33.87
CA PRO A 446 -2.19 3.36 34.62
C PRO A 446 -2.49 2.50 35.84
N THR A 447 -2.85 3.12 36.96
CA THR A 447 -3.20 2.40 38.20
C THR A 447 -4.29 1.37 37.91
N GLY A 448 -4.03 0.10 38.22
CA GLY A 448 -4.95 -1.01 37.98
C GLY A 448 -4.65 -1.84 36.71
N LEU A 449 -3.70 -1.40 35.87
CA LEU A 449 -3.13 -2.20 34.79
C LEU A 449 -1.77 -2.79 35.19
N THR A 450 -1.47 -3.99 34.70
CA THR A 450 -0.24 -4.73 34.97
C THR A 450 0.30 -5.37 33.70
N TRP A 451 1.63 -5.53 33.63
CA TRP A 451 2.31 -6.32 32.61
C TRP A 451 2.40 -7.77 33.06
N ASP A 452 2.06 -8.72 32.18
CA ASP A 452 2.10 -10.15 32.46
C ASP A 452 3.52 -10.76 32.47
N GLY A 453 4.52 -9.99 32.04
CA GLY A 453 5.91 -10.46 31.90
C GLY A 453 6.23 -11.04 30.52
N THR A 454 5.23 -11.18 29.65
CA THR A 454 5.34 -11.84 28.34
C THR A 454 4.98 -10.93 27.19
N ASN A 455 3.70 -10.58 27.01
CA ASN A 455 3.26 -9.78 25.88
C ASN A 455 1.98 -8.97 26.13
N THR A 456 1.39 -8.99 27.33
CA THR A 456 0.06 -8.39 27.56
C THR A 456 0.05 -7.43 28.74
N ILE A 457 -0.45 -6.21 28.50
CA ILE A 457 -0.89 -5.28 29.54
C ILE A 457 -2.37 -5.55 29.80
N SER A 458 -2.72 -5.93 31.03
CA SER A 458 -4.11 -6.18 31.40
C SER A 458 -4.45 -5.75 32.82
N GLY A 459 -5.74 -5.56 33.08
CA GLY A 459 -6.27 -5.22 34.39
C GLY A 459 -7.50 -4.33 34.30
N THR A 460 -7.84 -3.66 35.40
CA THR A 460 -8.98 -2.74 35.47
C THR A 460 -8.47 -1.39 35.95
N PRO A 461 -8.36 -0.37 35.06
CA PRO A 461 -7.80 0.91 35.44
C PRO A 461 -8.72 1.64 36.41
N THR A 462 -8.15 2.31 37.41
CA THR A 462 -8.91 2.94 38.51
C THR A 462 -8.86 4.46 38.51
N ALA A 463 -8.11 5.07 37.61
CA ALA A 463 -7.94 6.52 37.52
C ALA A 463 -7.92 6.98 36.07
N THR A 464 -8.60 8.08 35.79
CA THR A 464 -8.55 8.75 34.48
C THR A 464 -7.20 9.43 34.27
N GLY A 465 -6.78 9.55 33.02
CA GLY A 465 -5.55 10.26 32.66
C GLY A 465 -4.96 9.82 31.32
N VAL A 466 -3.97 10.59 30.86
CA VAL A 466 -3.14 10.27 29.69
C VAL A 466 -1.78 9.81 30.20
N PHE A 467 -1.46 8.53 30.00
CA PHE A 467 -0.23 7.89 30.47
C PHE A 467 0.70 7.69 29.28
N ALA A 468 1.58 8.68 29.05
CA ALA A 468 2.57 8.68 27.98
C ALA A 468 3.94 8.18 28.48
N GLY A 469 4.85 7.87 27.55
CA GLY A 469 6.21 7.44 27.87
C GLY A 469 6.31 5.98 28.35
N ILE A 470 5.33 5.15 28.00
CA ILE A 470 5.40 3.70 28.17
C ILE A 470 6.20 3.18 26.99
N VAL A 471 7.37 2.62 27.27
CA VAL A 471 8.34 2.15 26.28
C VAL A 471 8.23 0.65 26.18
N ILE A 472 7.88 0.14 25.01
CA ILE A 472 7.92 -1.28 24.67
C ILE A 472 9.25 -1.55 23.98
N THR A 473 10.01 -2.52 24.45
CA THR A 473 11.22 -3.00 23.78
C THR A 473 11.05 -4.46 23.41
N ALA A 474 11.14 -4.76 22.12
CA ALA A 474 11.19 -6.11 21.58
C ALA A 474 12.66 -6.48 21.31
N MET A 475 13.11 -7.64 21.78
CA MET A 475 14.52 -8.06 21.66
C MET A 475 14.67 -9.52 21.25
N ASN A 476 15.60 -9.79 20.34
CA ASN A 476 16.09 -11.14 20.05
C ASN A 476 17.61 -11.10 19.81
N THR A 477 18.19 -12.22 19.35
CA THR A 477 19.64 -12.31 19.09
C THR A 477 20.12 -11.45 17.92
N GLN A 478 19.21 -10.98 17.06
CA GLN A 478 19.50 -10.20 15.86
C GLN A 478 19.43 -8.70 16.10
N GLY A 479 18.82 -8.25 17.20
CA GLY A 479 18.74 -6.85 17.56
C GLY A 479 17.60 -6.50 18.50
N THR A 480 17.26 -5.22 18.55
CA THR A 480 16.20 -4.66 19.37
C THR A 480 15.40 -3.62 18.59
N ASP A 481 14.09 -3.59 18.81
CA ASP A 481 13.22 -2.49 18.37
C ASP A 481 12.47 -1.91 19.58
N THR A 482 12.15 -0.63 19.52
CA THR A 482 11.57 0.11 20.64
C THR A 482 10.51 1.09 20.19
N GLU A 483 9.33 1.01 20.80
CA GLU A 483 8.19 1.88 20.50
C GLU A 483 7.67 2.56 21.78
N ASN A 484 7.29 3.83 21.66
CA ASN A 484 6.63 4.56 22.73
C ASN A 484 5.10 4.56 22.50
N ILE A 485 4.36 4.03 23.47
CA ILE A 485 2.90 4.06 23.45
C ILE A 485 2.34 5.05 24.48
N THR A 486 1.10 5.48 24.24
CA THR A 486 0.32 6.28 25.19
C THR A 486 -0.97 5.54 25.48
N ILE A 487 -1.27 5.27 26.75
CA ILE A 487 -2.54 4.71 27.18
C ILE A 487 -3.38 5.85 27.76
N THR A 488 -4.51 6.12 27.11
CA THR A 488 -5.51 7.06 27.64
C THR A 488 -6.56 6.28 28.40
N VAL A 489 -6.79 6.64 29.67
CA VAL A 489 -7.90 6.14 30.48
C VAL A 489 -8.96 7.23 30.58
N SER A 490 -10.13 6.99 30.01
CA SER A 490 -11.29 7.87 30.09
C SER A 490 -12.38 7.27 30.97
N ASN A 491 -13.41 8.07 31.25
CA ASN A 491 -14.66 7.56 31.78
C ASN A 491 -15.64 7.43 30.61
N ASN A 492 -15.58 6.34 29.84
CA ASN A 492 -16.58 6.02 28.84
C ASN A 492 -17.22 4.66 29.14
N VAL A 493 -18.09 4.62 30.14
CA VAL A 493 -19.01 3.51 30.39
C VAL A 493 -20.32 3.90 29.70
N ALA A 494 -20.79 3.11 28.73
CA ALA A 494 -22.16 3.25 28.24
C ALA A 494 -23.12 3.08 29.44
N PRO A 495 -24.03 4.02 29.72
CA PRO A 495 -24.90 3.90 30.88
C PRO A 495 -25.98 2.85 30.61
N THR A 496 -25.82 1.66 31.19
CA THR A 496 -26.97 0.78 31.45
C THR A 496 -27.44 1.03 32.88
N ILE A 497 -28.64 1.63 33.01
CA ILE A 497 -29.39 1.67 34.27
C ILE A 497 -30.43 0.56 34.21
N THR A 498 -30.32 -0.41 35.12
CA THR A 498 -31.43 -1.30 35.49
C THR A 498 -31.72 -1.05 36.96
N VAL A 499 -32.73 -0.24 37.25
CA VAL A 499 -33.28 -0.14 38.62
C VAL A 499 -34.39 -1.17 38.73
N THR A 500 -34.21 -2.15 39.60
CA THR A 500 -35.29 -3.00 40.10
C THR A 500 -35.45 -2.72 41.58
N GLU A 501 -36.37 -1.82 41.94
CA GLU A 501 -36.85 -1.75 43.31
C GLU A 501 -38.17 -2.51 43.39
N ASN A 502 -38.14 -3.71 43.96
CA ASN A 502 -39.34 -4.34 44.51
C ASN A 502 -39.46 -3.90 45.97
N SER A 503 -40.20 -2.83 46.22
CA SER A 503 -40.66 -2.51 47.58
C SER A 503 -42.18 -2.45 47.61
N ASN A 504 -42.80 -3.46 48.22
CA ASN A 504 -44.19 -3.38 48.64
C ASN A 504 -44.26 -2.33 49.77
N ALA A 505 -44.93 -1.21 49.50
CA ALA A 505 -45.10 0.00 50.33
C ALA A 505 -43.98 1.05 50.22
N VAL A 506 -44.22 2.06 49.37
CA VAL A 506 -43.47 3.33 49.37
C VAL A 506 -44.34 4.38 50.05
N ALA A 507 -43.83 5.05 51.09
CA ALA A 507 -44.55 6.13 51.78
C ALA A 507 -44.60 7.41 50.92
N ALA A 508 -45.63 8.24 51.12
CA ALA A 508 -45.80 9.52 50.42
C ALA A 508 -44.58 10.45 50.57
N ASP A 509 -44.32 11.29 49.55
CA ASP A 509 -43.22 12.27 49.45
C ASP A 509 -41.79 11.73 49.24
N GLN A 510 -41.61 10.54 48.66
CA GLN A 510 -40.28 10.13 48.20
C GLN A 510 -39.79 10.93 46.99
N VAL A 511 -38.55 11.42 47.09
CA VAL A 511 -37.81 12.09 46.00
C VAL A 511 -36.93 11.06 45.31
N ILE A 512 -37.20 10.78 44.04
CA ILE A 512 -36.34 9.95 43.18
C ILE A 512 -35.56 10.90 42.27
N THR A 513 -34.26 11.01 42.51
CA THR A 513 -33.34 11.83 41.71
C THR A 513 -32.68 10.96 40.65
N ILE A 514 -32.88 11.29 39.37
CA ILE A 514 -32.22 10.63 38.25
C ILE A 514 -31.19 11.60 37.70
N ALA A 515 -29.92 11.39 38.07
CA ALA A 515 -28.80 12.10 37.47
C ALA A 515 -28.39 11.39 36.18
N LEU A 516 -28.41 12.11 35.06
CA LEU A 516 -27.92 11.62 33.78
C LEU A 516 -26.54 12.22 33.55
N ASN A 517 -25.59 11.38 33.15
CA ASN A 517 -24.19 11.76 33.06
C ASN A 517 -23.71 11.97 31.61
N ASP A 518 -24.61 11.80 30.62
CA ASP A 518 -24.31 11.88 29.18
C ASP A 518 -25.58 12.05 28.31
N THR A 519 -25.42 12.27 27.00
CA THR A 519 -26.52 12.47 26.02
C THR A 519 -27.48 11.28 25.93
N VAL A 520 -28.78 11.56 25.96
CA VAL A 520 -29.86 10.59 25.73
C VAL A 520 -30.60 10.95 24.45
N ALA A 521 -30.43 10.17 23.39
CA ALA A 521 -31.15 10.37 22.12
C ALA A 521 -32.67 10.16 22.26
N SER A 522 -33.09 9.38 23.26
CA SER A 522 -34.48 9.27 23.72
C SER A 522 -34.51 8.72 25.15
N MET A 523 -35.53 9.08 25.93
CA MET A 523 -35.75 8.55 27.28
C MET A 523 -37.21 8.10 27.40
N ALA A 524 -37.42 6.86 27.82
CA ALA A 524 -38.75 6.31 28.09
C ALA A 524 -38.95 6.14 29.60
N LEU A 525 -39.92 6.87 30.16
CA LEU A 525 -40.37 6.69 31.54
C LEU A 525 -41.70 5.95 31.52
N SER A 526 -41.73 4.76 32.13
CA SER A 526 -42.95 3.97 32.29
C SER A 526 -43.34 3.92 33.76
N PHE A 527 -44.54 4.39 34.09
CA PHE A 527 -45.10 4.30 35.43
C PHE A 527 -46.26 3.31 35.38
N VAL A 528 -46.20 2.26 36.21
CA VAL A 528 -47.30 1.31 36.37
C VAL A 528 -47.85 1.50 37.77
N ALA A 529 -49.04 2.11 37.87
CA ALA A 529 -49.83 2.03 39.09
C ALA A 529 -50.67 0.75 38.99
N GLN A 530 -50.47 -0.20 39.92
CA GLN A 530 -51.28 -1.40 39.99
C GLN A 530 -52.03 -1.37 41.32
N ASP A 531 -53.33 -1.10 41.24
CA ASP A 531 -54.26 -1.28 42.35
C ASP A 531 -55.35 -2.29 41.97
N ALA A 532 -55.98 -2.91 42.98
CA ALA A 532 -56.99 -3.94 42.82
C ALA A 532 -58.37 -3.39 42.41
N ASP A 533 -58.58 -2.07 42.48
CA ASP A 533 -59.89 -1.43 42.35
C ASP A 533 -60.01 -0.62 41.04
N SER A 534 -61.20 -0.63 40.42
CA SER A 534 -61.36 -0.29 39.00
C SER A 534 -61.59 1.20 38.67
N ALA A 535 -61.25 2.15 39.56
CA ALA A 535 -61.64 3.55 39.40
C ALA A 535 -60.61 4.58 39.92
N ASP A 536 -59.37 4.47 39.47
CA ASP A 536 -58.30 5.42 39.78
C ASP A 536 -57.91 6.30 38.59
N THR A 537 -57.42 7.50 38.90
CA THR A 537 -56.88 8.43 37.90
C THR A 537 -55.45 8.82 38.28
N VAL A 538 -54.53 8.62 37.34
CA VAL A 538 -53.17 9.12 37.44
C VAL A 538 -53.08 10.38 36.57
N THR A 539 -52.46 11.44 37.09
CA THR A 539 -52.22 12.67 36.33
C THR A 539 -50.73 12.98 36.34
N VAL A 540 -50.14 13.14 35.15
CA VAL A 540 -48.72 13.48 34.99
C VAL A 540 -48.64 14.92 34.52
N SER A 541 -47.83 15.73 35.20
CA SER A 541 -47.57 17.11 34.81
C SER A 541 -46.06 17.36 34.80
N THR A 542 -45.57 18.07 33.80
CA THR A 542 -44.14 18.34 33.61
C THR A 542 -43.88 19.84 33.62
N SER A 543 -42.80 20.28 34.27
CA SER A 543 -42.32 21.66 34.22
C SER A 543 -40.80 21.70 34.08
N VAL A 544 -40.28 22.67 33.34
CA VAL A 544 -38.82 22.84 33.10
C VAL A 544 -38.37 24.17 33.66
N SER A 545 -37.21 24.20 34.31
CA SER A 545 -36.57 25.44 34.75
C SER A 545 -35.09 25.49 34.33
N PRO A 546 -34.64 26.59 33.68
CA PRO A 546 -35.44 27.75 33.26
C PRO A 546 -36.43 27.40 32.14
N SER A 547 -37.48 28.21 31.96
CA SER A 547 -38.64 27.88 31.12
C SER A 547 -38.27 27.74 29.63
N GLY A 548 -38.25 26.50 29.12
CA GLY A 548 -38.13 26.18 27.70
C GLY A 548 -39.36 25.45 27.15
N ASN A 549 -39.51 25.44 25.82
CA ASN A 549 -40.68 24.88 25.14
C ASN A 549 -40.54 23.36 25.01
N ILE A 550 -41.48 22.59 25.58
CA ILE A 550 -41.59 21.14 25.33
C ILE A 550 -42.59 20.93 24.20
N THR A 551 -42.15 20.43 23.04
CA THR A 551 -43.05 20.04 21.94
C THR A 551 -43.00 18.53 21.73
N GLY A 552 -44.17 17.87 21.67
CA GLY A 552 -44.29 16.46 21.28
C GLY A 552 -45.05 15.55 22.25
N PHE A 553 -45.37 16.00 23.47
CA PHE A 553 -46.21 15.23 24.39
C PHE A 553 -47.68 15.67 24.25
N THR A 554 -48.47 14.97 23.44
CA THR A 554 -49.92 15.18 23.43
C THR A 554 -50.61 14.28 24.43
N GLN A 555 -51.49 14.86 25.26
CA GLN A 555 -52.29 14.20 26.31
C GLN A 555 -53.11 12.99 25.81
N SER A 556 -53.38 12.86 24.51
CA SER A 556 -54.36 11.92 23.96
C SER A 556 -53.92 10.46 23.82
N GLU A 557 -52.65 10.12 24.07
CA GLU A 557 -52.17 8.73 23.94
C GLU A 557 -52.09 7.97 25.27
N TRP A 558 -52.37 8.63 26.39
CA TRP A 558 -52.28 8.04 27.72
C TRP A 558 -53.62 7.51 28.27
N ASP A 559 -54.75 7.95 27.70
CA ASP A 559 -56.10 7.53 28.12
C ASP A 559 -56.50 6.09 27.68
N GLN A 560 -55.67 5.39 26.89
CA GLN A 560 -55.95 3.98 26.52
C GLN A 560 -55.65 2.96 27.64
N ALA A 561 -55.17 3.39 28.80
CA ALA A 561 -54.94 2.52 29.96
C ALA A 561 -56.20 2.31 30.85
N THR A 562 -57.42 2.54 30.34
CA THR A 562 -58.69 2.21 31.04
C THR A 562 -59.32 0.91 30.53
N ALA A 563 -58.53 -0.16 30.41
CA ALA A 563 -59.07 -1.51 30.29
C ALA A 563 -58.31 -2.46 31.22
N ALA A 564 -59.08 -3.24 31.99
CA ALA A 564 -58.59 -4.19 32.97
C ALA A 564 -57.50 -5.10 32.38
N ASN A 565 -56.27 -4.95 32.91
CA ASN A 565 -55.07 -5.72 32.61
C ASN A 565 -54.44 -5.49 31.22
N PRO A 566 -53.51 -4.52 31.07
CA PRO A 566 -52.76 -4.34 29.83
C PRO A 566 -51.58 -5.33 29.80
N THR A 567 -51.66 -6.34 28.95
CA THR A 567 -50.55 -7.28 28.68
C THR A 567 -49.56 -6.78 27.63
N THR A 568 -49.66 -5.52 27.22
CA THR A 568 -48.75 -4.91 26.26
C THR A 568 -48.33 -3.53 26.74
N ALA A 569 -47.02 -3.35 26.93
CA ALA A 569 -46.40 -2.06 27.19
C ALA A 569 -46.76 -1.07 26.06
N ALA A 570 -47.21 0.13 26.40
CA ALA A 570 -47.37 1.19 25.42
C ALA A 570 -46.01 1.52 24.81
N THR A 571 -45.96 1.63 23.48
CA THR A 571 -44.76 2.01 22.74
C THR A 571 -44.33 3.42 23.17
N PRO A 572 -43.07 3.65 23.58
CA PRO A 572 -42.65 4.97 24.02
C PRO A 572 -42.68 5.96 22.84
N THR A 573 -43.40 7.07 23.00
CA THR A 573 -43.31 8.20 22.08
C THR A 573 -42.00 8.95 22.30
N THR A 574 -41.34 9.31 21.21
CA THR A 574 -40.10 10.08 21.20
C THR A 574 -40.42 11.58 21.20
N GLY A 575 -39.81 12.32 22.12
CA GLY A 575 -39.85 13.78 22.17
C GLY A 575 -38.46 14.33 22.48
N THR A 576 -38.12 15.49 21.91
CA THR A 576 -36.86 16.20 22.12
C THR A 576 -37.00 17.27 23.22
N VAL A 577 -35.97 17.44 24.04
CA VAL A 577 -35.88 18.50 25.07
C VAL A 577 -34.72 19.42 24.72
N ASP A 578 -35.00 20.72 24.61
CA ASP A 578 -34.15 21.68 23.91
C ASP A 578 -33.56 22.77 24.84
N VAL A 579 -33.32 22.45 26.12
CA VAL A 579 -32.68 23.37 27.08
C VAL A 579 -31.93 22.62 28.18
N ALA A 580 -30.72 23.10 28.54
CA ALA A 580 -30.01 22.69 29.75
C ALA A 580 -30.77 23.19 30.99
N GLY A 581 -31.25 22.28 31.83
CA GLY A 581 -32.04 22.63 33.00
C GLY A 581 -32.51 21.44 33.81
N LEU A 582 -33.11 21.73 34.96
CA LEU A 582 -33.74 20.72 35.82
C LEU A 582 -35.17 20.49 35.33
N ILE A 583 -35.43 19.33 34.74
CA ILE A 583 -36.79 18.91 34.40
C ILE A 583 -37.41 18.34 35.67
N THR A 584 -38.50 18.96 36.12
CA THR A 584 -39.30 18.43 37.24
C THR A 584 -40.55 17.76 36.67
N VAL A 585 -40.61 16.44 36.81
CA VAL A 585 -41.80 15.64 36.46
C VAL A 585 -42.56 15.37 37.74
N ILE A 586 -43.83 15.79 37.81
CA ILE A 586 -44.70 15.57 38.95
C ILE A 586 -45.78 14.59 38.53
N VAL A 587 -45.78 13.41 39.14
CA VAL A 587 -46.80 12.38 38.93
C VAL A 587 -47.68 12.36 40.18
N THR A 588 -48.96 12.67 40.03
CA THR A 588 -49.92 12.55 41.14
C THR A 588 -50.82 11.36 40.86
N ALA A 589 -50.78 10.37 41.74
CA ALA A 589 -51.71 9.26 41.74
C ALA A 589 -52.79 9.54 42.81
N THR A 590 -54.05 9.47 42.41
CA THR A 590 -55.16 9.66 43.33
C THR A 590 -55.97 8.37 43.38
N ASP A 591 -55.88 7.69 44.52
CA ASP A 591 -56.83 6.66 44.94
C ASP A 591 -58.06 7.39 45.51
N ASN A 592 -59.25 7.00 45.08
CA ASN A 592 -60.51 7.61 45.54
C ASN A 592 -60.79 7.44 47.05
N ASN A 593 -60.05 6.56 47.74
CA ASN A 593 -60.16 6.28 49.17
C ASN A 593 -58.94 6.74 50.02
N SER A 594 -57.90 7.32 49.42
CA SER A 594 -56.70 7.78 50.13
C SER A 594 -56.30 9.21 49.73
N ALA A 595 -55.47 9.86 50.56
CA ALA A 595 -54.93 11.17 50.21
C ALA A 595 -54.07 11.07 48.93
N ALA A 596 -54.22 12.02 48.00
CA ALA A 596 -53.46 12.07 46.75
C ALA A 596 -51.96 11.93 47.04
N THR A 597 -51.33 10.94 46.42
CA THR A 597 -49.90 10.71 46.57
C THR A 597 -49.17 11.34 45.40
N THR A 598 -48.38 12.37 45.69
CA THR A 598 -47.62 13.10 44.68
C THR A 598 -46.16 12.65 44.71
N PHE A 599 -45.65 12.23 43.56
CA PHE A 599 -44.26 11.89 43.32
C PHE A 599 -43.62 13.02 42.53
N ARG A 600 -42.42 13.45 42.95
CA ARG A 600 -41.63 14.48 42.27
C ARG A 600 -40.32 13.85 41.80
N PHE A 601 -40.11 13.87 40.50
CA PHE A 601 -38.88 13.42 39.86
C PHE A 601 -38.10 14.64 39.39
N PHE A 602 -36.80 14.64 39.66
CA PHE A 602 -35.88 15.66 39.18
C PHE A 602 -34.89 15.00 38.22
N ILE A 603 -34.87 15.48 36.99
CA ILE A 603 -34.00 14.98 35.92
C ILE A 603 -33.06 16.11 35.52
N LEU A 604 -31.76 15.87 35.62
CA LEU A 604 -30.71 16.80 35.22
C LEU A 604 -30.16 16.34 33.87
N VAL A 605 -30.27 17.18 32.83
CA VAL A 605 -29.81 16.85 31.46
C VAL A 605 -28.57 17.68 31.11
N PRO A 606 -27.39 17.06 30.93
CA PRO A 606 -26.23 17.71 30.32
C PRO A 606 -26.25 17.58 28.79
N VAL A 607 -25.70 18.57 28.06
CA VAL A 607 -25.65 18.58 26.57
C VAL A 607 -24.24 18.24 26.08
N THR A 608 -24.08 17.19 25.26
CA THR A 608 -22.85 16.87 24.51
C THR A 608 -23.18 16.35 23.11
N GLY A 609 -23.19 17.23 22.13
CA GLY A 609 -23.46 16.88 20.73
C GLY A 609 -23.60 18.08 19.81
N ASN A 610 -23.08 19.25 20.22
CA ASN A 610 -23.22 20.47 19.44
C ASN A 610 -22.26 20.45 18.23
N THR A 611 -22.79 20.78 17.06
CA THR A 611 -22.02 20.97 15.83
C THR A 611 -21.54 22.41 15.76
N ALA A 612 -20.24 22.63 15.53
CA ALA A 612 -19.67 23.98 15.49
C ALA A 612 -20.42 24.92 14.52
N PRO A 613 -20.55 26.23 14.85
CA PRO A 613 -21.31 27.20 14.07
C PRO A 613 -20.80 27.31 12.62
N THR A 614 -21.70 27.54 11.68
CA THR A 614 -21.36 27.63 10.25
C THR A 614 -21.58 29.04 9.70
N VAL A 615 -20.75 29.43 8.71
CA VAL A 615 -20.84 30.74 8.04
C VAL A 615 -21.00 30.54 6.53
N ASN A 616 -22.07 31.09 5.96
CA ASN A 616 -22.45 30.92 4.57
C ASN A 616 -22.66 32.26 3.85
N LEU A 617 -22.58 32.25 2.51
CA LEU A 617 -22.92 33.41 1.69
C LEU A 617 -24.43 33.64 1.74
N ALA A 618 -24.85 34.85 2.11
CA ALA A 618 -26.25 35.24 2.03
C ALA A 618 -26.72 35.26 0.56
N THR A 619 -27.99 34.95 0.33
CA THR A 619 -28.56 34.97 -1.03
C THR A 619 -28.48 36.39 -1.62
N GLY A 620 -27.79 36.55 -2.75
CA GLY A 620 -27.58 37.86 -3.40
C GLY A 620 -26.40 38.66 -2.84
N SER A 621 -25.57 38.06 -1.99
CA SER A 621 -24.34 38.67 -1.47
C SER A 621 -23.34 38.99 -2.58
N ALA A 622 -22.66 40.12 -2.43
CA ALA A 622 -21.55 40.53 -3.28
C ALA A 622 -20.18 39.97 -2.78
N PHE A 623 -20.17 39.22 -1.68
CA PHE A 623 -19.01 38.42 -1.29
C PHE A 623 -18.86 37.18 -2.19
N THR A 624 -17.62 36.76 -2.38
CA THR A 624 -17.25 35.51 -3.07
C THR A 624 -16.37 34.64 -2.17
N GLY A 625 -16.32 33.33 -2.38
CA GLY A 625 -15.54 32.41 -1.55
C GLY A 625 -16.39 31.58 -0.57
N ASN A 626 -15.75 30.95 0.41
CA ASN A 626 -16.41 30.09 1.41
C ASN A 626 -15.66 30.11 2.77
N ALA A 627 -16.24 29.51 3.81
CA ALA A 627 -15.68 29.53 5.15
C ALA A 627 -14.27 28.91 5.27
N THR A 628 -13.93 27.92 4.41
CA THR A 628 -12.62 27.25 4.43
C THR A 628 -11.52 28.04 3.72
N SER A 629 -11.86 28.72 2.63
CA SER A 629 -10.91 29.49 1.80
C SER A 629 -10.91 30.99 2.08
N GLY A 630 -11.85 31.47 2.92
CA GLY A 630 -12.09 32.87 3.21
C GLY A 630 -13.08 33.52 2.23
N PHE A 631 -13.69 34.62 2.69
CA PHE A 631 -14.62 35.42 1.88
C PHE A 631 -13.93 36.68 1.34
N SER A 632 -14.27 37.10 0.13
CA SER A 632 -13.67 38.25 -0.54
C SER A 632 -14.70 39.21 -1.13
N TYR A 633 -14.49 40.51 -0.94
CA TYR A 633 -15.29 41.60 -1.50
C TYR A 633 -14.44 42.56 -2.33
N ALA A 634 -14.94 42.96 -3.50
CA ALA A 634 -14.29 43.96 -4.35
C ALA A 634 -15.09 45.27 -4.33
N GLY A 635 -14.43 46.39 -4.04
CA GLY A 635 -15.04 47.72 -3.98
C GLY A 635 -14.11 48.83 -4.46
N THR A 636 -14.59 50.08 -4.36
CA THR A 636 -13.85 51.27 -4.77
C THR A 636 -13.91 52.32 -3.66
N VAL A 637 -12.84 53.11 -3.51
CA VAL A 637 -12.82 54.23 -2.56
C VAL A 637 -13.94 55.22 -2.87
N GLY A 638 -14.70 55.62 -1.84
CA GLY A 638 -15.77 56.62 -1.93
C GLY A 638 -17.15 56.07 -2.33
N THR A 639 -17.27 54.78 -2.68
CA THR A 639 -18.58 54.14 -2.94
C THR A 639 -19.01 53.30 -1.75
N PRO A 640 -20.24 53.49 -1.20
CA PRO A 640 -20.74 52.65 -0.11
C PRO A 640 -20.78 51.17 -0.49
N LEU A 641 -20.52 50.30 0.49
CA LEU A 641 -20.68 48.86 0.34
C LEU A 641 -22.14 48.53 -0.01
N ALA A 642 -22.34 47.70 -1.03
CA ALA A 642 -23.64 47.20 -1.45
C ALA A 642 -23.68 45.67 -1.34
N ASN A 643 -24.76 45.14 -0.75
CA ASN A 643 -25.04 43.70 -0.56
C ASN A 643 -23.85 42.90 0.04
N ALA A 644 -23.09 43.52 0.94
CA ALA A 644 -21.95 42.88 1.61
C ALA A 644 -22.43 42.08 2.83
N THR A 645 -23.13 40.97 2.59
CA THR A 645 -23.84 40.23 3.64
C THR A 645 -23.35 38.78 3.76
N LEU A 646 -23.14 38.31 4.99
CA LEU A 646 -22.88 36.89 5.32
C LEU A 646 -23.90 36.40 6.34
N ASP A 647 -24.36 35.15 6.19
CA ASP A 647 -25.29 34.52 7.12
C ASP A 647 -24.51 33.63 8.10
N LEU A 648 -24.71 33.86 9.39
CA LEU A 648 -24.23 32.97 10.45
C LEU A 648 -25.36 32.05 10.88
N PHE A 649 -25.09 30.75 10.88
CA PHE A 649 -26.03 29.72 11.27
C PHE A 649 -25.47 28.89 12.40
N ASP A 650 -26.27 28.81 13.47
CA ASP A 650 -26.09 27.81 14.51
C ASP A 650 -27.27 26.84 14.49
N THR A 651 -26.98 25.55 14.33
CA THR A 651 -27.98 24.50 14.11
C THR A 651 -28.66 24.03 15.38
N ASP A 652 -28.14 24.39 16.55
CA ASP A 652 -28.67 24.01 17.87
C ASP A 652 -29.53 25.12 18.54
N ALA A 653 -29.78 26.23 17.83
CA ALA A 653 -30.63 27.36 18.22
C ALA A 653 -30.20 28.17 19.47
N ASP A 654 -28.97 28.00 19.96
CA ASP A 654 -28.38 28.88 20.96
C ASP A 654 -28.01 30.28 20.38
N ALA A 655 -27.79 31.26 21.25
CA ALA A 655 -27.31 32.58 20.82
C ALA A 655 -25.80 32.55 20.57
N ILE A 656 -25.34 33.05 19.43
CA ILE A 656 -23.90 33.19 19.14
C ILE A 656 -23.34 34.25 20.09
N ASP A 657 -22.52 33.84 21.07
CA ASP A 657 -22.28 34.67 22.26
C ASP A 657 -21.14 35.70 22.09
N VAL A 658 -20.10 35.43 21.28
CA VAL A 658 -19.01 36.41 21.05
C VAL A 658 -18.42 36.34 19.64
N ILE A 659 -18.34 37.50 18.99
CA ILE A 659 -17.54 37.74 17.78
C ILE A 659 -16.35 38.64 18.16
N THR A 660 -15.13 38.11 18.12
CA THR A 660 -13.91 38.92 18.29
C THR A 660 -13.27 39.22 16.94
N GLU A 661 -13.08 40.50 16.62
CA GLU A 661 -12.48 40.96 15.35
C GLU A 661 -10.99 41.28 15.53
N SER A 662 -10.16 40.87 14.56
CA SER A 662 -8.78 41.30 14.42
C SER A 662 -8.51 41.77 12.99
N GLY A 663 -8.18 43.06 12.84
CA GLY A 663 -7.98 43.75 11.58
C GLY A 663 -8.80 45.04 11.52
N THR A 664 -8.45 45.98 10.64
CA THR A 664 -9.24 47.21 10.42
C THR A 664 -9.16 47.64 8.96
N ALA A 665 -10.29 48.02 8.35
CA ALA A 665 -10.35 48.67 7.05
C ALA A 665 -10.95 50.08 7.19
N ALA A 666 -10.25 51.12 6.73
CA ALA A 666 -10.64 52.51 6.99
C ALA A 666 -11.96 52.89 6.28
N GLY A 667 -13.01 53.11 7.07
CA GLY A 667 -14.35 53.51 6.59
C GLY A 667 -15.34 52.35 6.39
N ILE A 668 -14.95 51.12 6.72
CA ILE A 668 -15.82 49.93 6.75
C ILE A 668 -16.03 49.54 8.21
N THR A 669 -17.25 49.16 8.57
CA THR A 669 -17.58 48.71 9.93
C THR A 669 -18.53 47.53 9.88
N LEU A 670 -18.24 46.49 10.67
CA LEU A 670 -19.19 45.42 10.94
C LEU A 670 -20.11 45.83 12.10
N PRO A 671 -21.45 45.82 11.95
CA PRO A 671 -22.35 46.01 13.09
C PRO A 671 -22.38 44.76 13.99
N GLY A 672 -22.32 44.94 15.31
CA GLY A 672 -22.60 43.88 16.28
C GLY A 672 -21.40 43.29 17.06
N THR A 673 -20.21 43.88 16.97
CA THR A 673 -19.06 43.45 17.78
C THR A 673 -19.37 43.54 19.29
N GLY A 674 -19.35 42.41 19.99
CA GLY A 674 -19.55 42.31 21.44
C GLY A 674 -21.01 42.15 21.92
N THR A 675 -21.95 41.81 21.03
CA THR A 675 -23.35 41.50 21.42
C THR A 675 -23.82 40.21 20.77
N ALA A 676 -24.54 39.37 21.52
CA ALA A 676 -25.05 38.08 21.05
C ALA A 676 -26.03 38.25 19.87
N ILE A 677 -25.86 37.44 18.81
CA ILE A 677 -26.68 37.49 17.59
C ILE A 677 -27.55 36.24 17.51
N ALA A 678 -28.86 36.41 17.27
CA ALA A 678 -29.79 35.28 17.13
C ALA A 678 -29.48 34.45 15.87
N SER A 679 -29.58 33.12 15.97
CA SER A 679 -29.33 32.19 14.85
C SER A 679 -30.17 32.56 13.61
N GLY A 680 -29.52 32.57 12.43
CA GLY A 680 -30.14 32.91 11.15
C GLY A 680 -30.22 34.42 10.84
N THR A 681 -29.58 35.28 11.64
CA THR A 681 -29.55 36.73 11.38
C THR A 681 -28.41 37.09 10.43
N ALA A 682 -28.75 37.71 9.29
CA ALA A 682 -27.79 38.18 8.30
C ALA A 682 -26.93 39.33 8.86
N THR A 683 -25.60 39.16 8.85
CA THR A 683 -24.66 40.23 9.23
C THR A 683 -24.29 41.06 8.00
N ASN A 684 -24.69 42.34 8.00
CA ASN A 684 -24.50 43.23 6.85
C ASN A 684 -23.37 44.23 7.14
N TRP A 685 -22.32 44.18 6.33
CA TRP A 685 -21.22 45.12 6.41
C TRP A 685 -21.61 46.46 5.81
N ILE A 686 -21.31 47.54 6.53
CA ILE A 686 -21.71 48.89 6.13
C ILE A 686 -20.51 49.84 6.15
N GLY A 687 -20.61 50.93 5.38
CA GLY A 687 -19.59 51.97 5.33
C GLY A 687 -19.13 52.27 3.91
N THR A 688 -18.28 53.30 3.81
CA THR A 688 -17.72 53.80 2.56
C THR A 688 -16.20 53.74 2.67
N PRO A 689 -15.53 52.84 1.94
CA PRO A 689 -14.07 52.71 1.99
C PRO A 689 -13.40 54.04 1.66
N THR A 690 -12.45 54.46 2.50
CA THR A 690 -11.78 55.78 2.36
C THR A 690 -10.37 55.68 1.81
N THR A 691 -9.79 54.48 1.78
CA THR A 691 -8.41 54.22 1.34
C THR A 691 -8.37 53.01 0.42
N ALA A 692 -7.57 53.06 -0.65
CA ALA A 692 -7.38 51.94 -1.57
C ALA A 692 -6.36 50.95 -0.99
N GLY A 693 -6.58 49.66 -1.22
CA GLY A 693 -5.73 48.59 -0.72
C GLY A 693 -6.50 47.29 -0.45
N THR A 694 -5.76 46.25 -0.11
CA THR A 694 -6.31 44.98 0.37
C THR A 694 -6.30 44.98 1.89
N PHE A 695 -7.46 44.82 2.50
CA PHE A 695 -7.63 44.78 3.95
C PHE A 695 -8.17 43.41 4.34
N VAL A 696 -7.50 42.74 5.26
CA VAL A 696 -7.92 41.43 5.77
C VAL A 696 -8.42 41.62 7.20
N ILE A 697 -9.60 41.07 7.45
CA ILE A 697 -10.24 41.09 8.75
C ILE A 697 -10.58 39.66 9.13
N THR A 698 -10.18 39.26 10.32
CA THR A 698 -10.41 37.92 10.86
C THR A 698 -11.42 37.99 12.00
N TYR A 699 -12.37 37.06 11.97
CA TYR A 699 -13.41 36.88 12.97
C TYR A 699 -13.26 35.55 13.66
N VAL A 700 -13.31 35.57 14.99
CA VAL A 700 -13.46 34.36 15.80
C VAL A 700 -14.87 34.33 16.33
N ILE A 701 -15.59 33.26 15.99
CA ILE A 701 -16.96 32.99 16.43
C ILE A 701 -16.86 31.90 17.48
N THR A 702 -17.41 32.18 18.66
CA THR A 702 -17.50 31.21 19.76
C THR A 702 -18.95 31.02 20.15
N ASP A 703 -19.37 29.78 20.24
CA ASP A 703 -20.48 29.38 21.11
C ASP A 703 -19.91 28.96 22.48
N ASN A 704 -20.75 28.79 23.49
CA ASN A 704 -20.28 28.40 24.83
C ASN A 704 -19.92 26.91 24.93
N ASN A 705 -20.16 26.13 23.87
CA ASN A 705 -20.29 24.68 23.95
C ASN A 705 -19.45 23.90 22.90
N THR A 706 -18.75 24.56 21.96
CA THR A 706 -17.83 23.96 20.96
C THR A 706 -16.53 24.77 20.75
N ALA A 707 -15.63 24.27 19.89
CA ALA A 707 -14.34 24.91 19.61
C ALA A 707 -14.51 26.16 18.71
N PRO A 708 -13.77 27.26 18.95
CA PRO A 708 -13.93 28.51 18.19
C PRO A 708 -13.74 28.34 16.68
N VAL A 709 -14.66 28.90 15.89
CA VAL A 709 -14.56 28.92 14.41
C VAL A 709 -13.95 30.23 13.96
N THR A 710 -12.87 30.15 13.18
CA THR A 710 -12.18 31.34 12.65
C THR A 710 -12.49 31.53 11.18
N VAL A 711 -12.97 32.72 10.81
CA VAL A 711 -13.32 33.10 9.44
C VAL A 711 -12.54 34.34 9.01
N THR A 712 -11.98 34.31 7.80
CA THR A 712 -11.22 35.44 7.24
C THR A 712 -12.01 36.10 6.12
N VAL A 713 -12.13 37.43 6.18
CA VAL A 713 -12.80 38.27 5.17
C VAL A 713 -11.81 39.27 4.60
N THR A 714 -11.68 39.31 3.27
CA THR A 714 -10.74 40.17 2.55
C THR A 714 -11.49 41.22 1.71
N PHE A 715 -11.19 42.50 1.93
CA PHE A 715 -11.70 43.61 1.14
C PHE A 715 -10.63 44.12 0.19
N ASN A 716 -10.87 44.01 -1.11
CA ASN A 716 -10.02 44.55 -2.16
C ASN A 716 -10.61 45.87 -2.67
N ILE A 717 -10.08 47.01 -2.19
CA ILE A 717 -10.60 48.34 -2.49
C ILE A 717 -9.70 49.03 -3.52
N SER A 718 -10.24 49.31 -4.70
CA SER A 718 -9.55 50.05 -5.75
C SER A 718 -9.64 51.57 -5.56
N GLY A 719 -8.65 52.34 -6.05
CA GLY A 719 -8.63 53.80 -5.93
C GLY A 719 -9.67 54.47 -6.84
N GLY A 720 -10.53 55.31 -6.26
CA GLY A 720 -11.56 56.04 -7.02
C GLY A 720 -10.97 57.12 -7.91
N GLY A 721 -11.10 56.96 -9.24
CA GLY A 721 -10.73 58.00 -10.21
C GLY A 721 -11.66 59.21 -10.09
N SER A 722 -11.11 60.37 -9.74
CA SER A 722 -11.82 61.65 -9.77
C SER A 722 -12.00 62.11 -11.23
N SER A 723 -13.19 61.99 -11.81
CA SER A 723 -13.53 62.70 -13.05
C SER A 723 -14.04 64.10 -12.71
N GLY A 724 -13.09 65.05 -12.65
CA GLY A 724 -13.40 66.47 -12.58
C GLY A 724 -14.09 66.95 -13.86
N GLY A 725 -15.30 67.50 -13.72
CA GLY A 725 -16.00 68.19 -14.80
C GLY A 725 -15.31 69.51 -15.17
N GLY A 726 -14.91 69.62 -16.43
CA GLY A 726 -14.56 70.87 -17.11
C GLY A 726 -15.29 70.91 -18.45
N GLY A 727 -16.10 71.95 -18.66
CA GLY A 727 -17.04 72.05 -19.78
C GLY A 727 -16.39 72.26 -21.16
N GLY A 728 -17.13 71.88 -22.21
CA GLY A 728 -16.82 72.16 -23.60
C GLY A 728 -17.84 71.49 -24.52
N GLY A 729 -18.62 72.30 -25.25
CA GLY A 729 -19.87 71.88 -25.89
C GLY A 729 -19.77 70.94 -27.11
N GLY A 730 -20.94 70.39 -27.46
CA GLY A 730 -21.33 70.16 -28.85
C GLY A 730 -21.69 68.72 -29.24
N GLY A 731 -22.98 68.48 -29.48
CA GLY A 731 -23.42 67.58 -30.56
C GLY A 731 -23.98 66.21 -30.17
N GLY A 732 -25.31 66.09 -30.22
CA GLY A 732 -26.02 65.02 -30.94
C GLY A 732 -25.92 63.56 -30.47
N GLY A 733 -26.98 63.10 -29.80
CA GLY A 733 -27.78 61.94 -30.24
C GLY A 733 -27.19 60.52 -30.24
N CYS A 734 -27.69 59.74 -29.28
CA CYS A 734 -28.17 58.36 -29.41
C CYS A 734 -27.19 57.15 -29.50
N SER A 735 -27.50 56.18 -28.64
CA SER A 735 -27.40 54.72 -28.78
C SER A 735 -26.10 53.98 -28.42
N THR A 736 -26.30 53.10 -27.43
CA THR A 736 -25.85 51.70 -27.29
C THR A 736 -24.37 51.36 -27.25
N GLY A 737 -24.00 50.72 -26.14
CA GLY A 737 -23.44 49.37 -26.22
C GLY A 737 -21.92 49.27 -26.08
N GLY A 738 -21.52 48.73 -24.94
CA GLY A 738 -20.53 47.65 -24.91
C GLY A 738 -19.04 48.02 -25.00
N THR A 739 -18.32 47.48 -24.03
CA THR A 739 -16.90 47.09 -24.06
C THR A 739 -15.90 48.25 -24.10
N SER A 740 -14.87 48.24 -23.24
CA SER A 740 -13.62 47.56 -23.61
C SER A 740 -12.54 47.71 -22.53
N GLN A 741 -11.72 46.65 -22.40
CA GLN A 741 -10.26 46.68 -22.13
C GLN A 741 -9.82 47.10 -20.72
N TYR A 742 -8.82 46.50 -20.06
CA TYR A 742 -7.48 46.14 -20.55
C TYR A 742 -6.84 45.00 -19.72
N SER A 743 -6.05 44.19 -20.44
CA SER A 743 -4.86 43.44 -19.99
C SER A 743 -3.89 44.37 -19.22
N TRP A 744 -3.10 43.98 -18.21
CA TRP A 744 -1.94 43.07 -18.26
C TRP A 744 -1.40 42.76 -16.85
N MET A 745 -0.92 41.52 -16.67
CA MET A 745 0.22 41.03 -15.84
C MET A 745 0.20 41.32 -14.31
N VAL A 746 0.46 40.38 -13.40
CA VAL A 746 1.46 39.30 -13.34
C VAL A 746 0.92 38.15 -12.49
N LEU A 747 1.07 36.89 -12.91
CA LEU A 747 0.92 35.73 -12.01
C LEU A 747 2.03 34.71 -12.31
N LEU A 748 2.93 34.51 -11.34
CA LEU A 748 3.71 33.29 -11.21
C LEU A 748 2.84 32.26 -10.48
N GLY A 749 2.57 31.13 -11.13
CA GLY A 749 1.94 29.97 -10.53
C GLY A 749 2.37 28.71 -11.28
N LEU A 750 3.17 27.88 -10.61
CA LEU A 750 3.48 26.51 -11.00
C LEU A 750 2.22 25.64 -10.80
N LEU A 751 1.78 24.95 -11.86
CA LEU A 751 0.82 23.86 -11.77
C LEU A 751 1.20 22.78 -12.78
N SER A 752 1.27 21.53 -12.32
CA SER A 752 1.33 20.34 -13.17
C SER A 752 0.23 19.37 -12.73
N ALA A 753 -0.82 19.29 -13.55
CA ALA A 753 -1.80 18.19 -13.59
C ALA A 753 -2.31 18.04 -15.04
N PHE A 754 -2.30 16.82 -15.56
CA PHE A 754 -3.03 16.39 -16.78
C PHE A 754 -3.63 15.01 -16.45
N VAL A 755 -4.95 14.89 -16.26
CA VAL A 755 -6.06 14.76 -17.23
C VAL A 755 -6.14 13.38 -17.89
N VAL A 756 -7.18 12.63 -17.49
CA VAL A 756 -7.74 11.46 -18.17
C VAL A 756 -8.91 11.94 -19.05
N PHE A 757 -8.91 11.57 -20.33
CA PHE A 757 -10.10 11.66 -21.19
C PHE A 757 -10.43 10.27 -21.76
N THR A 758 -11.61 9.76 -21.41
CA THR A 758 -12.30 8.70 -22.15
C THR A 758 -13.10 9.33 -23.29
N ARG A 759 -13.07 8.75 -24.50
CA ARG A 759 -14.09 8.98 -25.52
C ARG A 759 -14.41 7.72 -26.30
N VAL A 760 -15.69 7.36 -26.21
CA VAL A 760 -16.44 6.33 -26.91
C VAL A 760 -16.44 6.54 -28.44
N ARG A 761 -16.31 5.47 -29.22
CA ARG A 761 -16.80 5.39 -30.63
C ARG A 761 -17.80 4.24 -30.76
N GLY A 762 -18.98 4.57 -31.27
CA GLY A 762 -20.02 3.62 -31.68
C GLY A 762 -20.00 3.32 -33.19
N SER A 763 -20.51 2.13 -33.48
CA SER A 763 -20.79 1.37 -34.72
C SER A 763 -21.15 2.07 -36.06
N LYS A 764 -20.73 1.50 -37.19
CA LYS A 764 -21.52 0.65 -38.14
C LYS A 764 -20.86 0.55 -39.53
N ALA A 765 -20.58 -0.68 -39.98
CA ALA A 765 -20.90 -1.28 -41.29
C ALA A 765 -20.40 -2.73 -41.28
#